data_AF-A0A7Y5LU08-F1
#
_entry.id   AF-A0A7Y5LU08-F1
#
_cell.length_a   1.000
_cell.length_b   1.000
_cell.length_c   1.000
_cell.angle_alpha   90.00
_cell.angle_beta   90.00
_cell.angle_gamma   90.00
#
_symmetry.space_group_name_H-M   'P 1'
#
loop_
_entity.id
_entity.type
_entity.pdbx_description
1 polymer ?
#
loop_
_entity_poly.entity_id
_entity_poly.type
_entity_poly.pdbx_seq_one_letter_code
_entity_poly.pdbx_strand_id
1 'polypeptide(L)'
;MRTLILLLSLACAAAAQDHVVEVGKLPYAFKVEAPGVGYVTLEFTDRPKSFNPRMVFGEERAWPIVEEQCEARVEGGTIDFVLSDRWGTVATEAIKFRVVFTPEDDPSEPNGDWEHARAVRIGETVSMRIRPAKDLDWLRVEVPEPGYLTAEFEGIKNTVEAGFYLDPTRELTTNLARIDVAGQVLVRVRERWGNPHPEPFRLTFRFEPETDPAEPNDRSEDAGPLELGEWMHARIAPAGDVDWFEVTVEDAGSFICEAEELKGFTPAWAAFRAGEREAAASGDVMNVQPGRYLLRLTERWGNVTPRNVLVRVRFVPEPDEASPNDDPKEPARIELGRWYAMAVSRPGDVDHVVFELPSPARVSIDFLGSVPRDFYVAFRAPDGSETRWGDGPRDLPAGTYPLVLQAKWGHWSETPFRFAVTASPGDDPVEPNDSPELATPLQVGTGIDIRLGPGSGDVDWYAVEIPGDGILYVITSEDSGWPKSCALVELRDPEGKEAGKLRMDPYGVNRFHPVTKGTWRLRVSPQQNRVPPLQTLRLTTALVIPSAEPSSTPGLLDIAVIGLDVDDSTMTALRAMASSGSASFANTTDLTQLEKQMRTIVETGKRDAERRNAPTPAGAEPPGTGSPWVRSVGGGVAGLIILLILVFVWRRSR
;
A
#
# COMPACT_ATOMS: atom_id res chain seq x y z
N MET A 1 -71.96 41.48 20.75
CA MET A 1 -73.20 40.68 20.60
C MET A 1 -73.05 39.46 21.50
N ARG A 2 -73.75 39.47 22.64
CA ARG A 2 -73.77 38.39 23.62
C ARG A 2 -74.86 37.40 23.18
N THR A 3 -74.50 36.18 22.82
CA THR A 3 -75.47 35.09 22.64
C THR A 3 -75.37 34.19 23.86
N LEU A 4 -76.44 34.24 24.65
CA LEU A 4 -76.71 33.48 25.84
C LEU A 4 -76.85 31.99 25.44
N ILE A 5 -75.92 31.13 25.86
CA ILE A 5 -76.10 29.67 25.79
C ILE A 5 -76.65 29.23 27.15
N LEU A 6 -77.87 28.71 27.13
CA LEU A 6 -78.62 28.24 28.28
C LEU A 6 -77.92 27.00 28.86
N LEU A 7 -77.43 27.10 30.09
CA LEU A 7 -76.98 25.98 30.92
C LEU A 7 -78.21 25.27 31.49
N LEU A 8 -78.43 24.02 31.08
CA LEU A 8 -79.31 23.08 31.77
C LEU A 8 -78.43 22.14 32.58
N SER A 9 -78.36 22.40 33.89
CA SER A 9 -77.75 21.50 34.87
C SER A 9 -78.72 20.36 35.20
N LEU A 10 -78.41 19.15 34.76
CA LEU A 10 -78.87 17.93 35.41
C LEU A 10 -77.64 17.16 35.88
N ALA A 11 -77.44 17.13 37.19
CA ALA A 11 -76.53 16.18 37.84
C ALA A 11 -77.11 14.78 37.64
N CYS A 12 -76.44 13.96 36.83
CA CYS A 12 -76.75 12.54 36.71
C CYS A 12 -75.48 11.76 37.07
N ALA A 13 -75.61 10.89 38.06
CA ALA A 13 -74.57 9.97 38.48
C ALA A 13 -74.15 9.07 37.31
N ALA A 14 -72.83 8.93 37.12
CA ALA A 14 -72.06 7.99 36.28
C ALA A 14 -72.85 6.92 35.48
N ALA A 15 -73.70 7.37 34.56
CA ALA A 15 -74.36 6.56 33.56
C ALA A 15 -73.88 7.06 32.21
N ALA A 16 -73.57 6.13 31.31
CA ALA A 16 -73.22 6.42 29.94
C ALA A 16 -74.15 7.48 29.35
N GLN A 17 -73.60 8.62 28.93
CA GLN A 17 -74.37 9.72 28.34
C GLN A 17 -74.27 9.64 26.82
N ASP A 18 -75.38 9.39 26.14
CA ASP A 18 -75.43 9.36 24.68
C ASP A 18 -75.59 10.79 24.14
N HIS A 19 -74.76 11.14 23.15
CA HIS A 19 -74.77 12.42 22.45
C HIS A 19 -75.00 12.23 20.95
N VAL A 20 -75.75 13.15 20.35
CA VAL A 20 -75.94 13.26 18.90
C VAL A 20 -75.57 14.67 18.47
N VAL A 21 -74.55 14.79 17.60
CA VAL A 21 -74.11 16.06 17.04
C VAL A 21 -74.60 16.16 15.61
N GLU A 22 -75.45 17.15 15.35
CA GLU A 22 -75.97 17.42 14.00
C GLU A 22 -74.87 17.96 13.06
N VAL A 23 -75.07 17.72 11.77
CA VAL A 23 -74.23 18.23 10.66
C VAL A 23 -73.96 19.73 10.81
N GLY A 24 -72.68 20.12 10.74
CA GLY A 24 -72.25 21.52 10.83
C GLY A 24 -72.17 22.13 12.24
N LYS A 25 -72.39 21.36 13.31
CA LYS A 25 -72.30 21.84 14.72
C LYS A 25 -70.97 21.53 15.43
N LEU A 26 -69.89 21.28 14.67
CA LEU A 26 -68.55 21.18 15.24
C LEU A 26 -67.84 22.55 15.19
N PRO A 27 -67.07 22.94 16.22
CA PRO A 27 -66.81 22.20 17.44
C PRO A 27 -68.03 22.11 18.38
N TYR A 28 -68.22 20.96 19.01
CA TYR A 28 -69.32 20.66 19.93
C TYR A 28 -68.79 20.59 21.37
N ALA A 29 -69.26 21.50 22.23
CA ALA A 29 -68.89 21.53 23.63
C ALA A 29 -69.92 20.80 24.50
N PHE A 30 -69.44 20.04 25.48
CA PHE A 30 -70.26 19.31 26.45
C PHE A 30 -69.55 19.20 27.79
N LYS A 31 -70.31 18.95 28.87
CA LYS A 31 -69.78 18.75 30.23
C LYS A 31 -69.95 17.29 30.63
N VAL A 32 -68.97 16.77 31.36
CA VAL A 32 -69.00 15.42 31.94
C VAL A 32 -68.78 15.54 33.44
N GLU A 33 -69.59 14.84 34.23
CA GLU A 33 -69.38 14.68 35.66
C GLU A 33 -68.59 13.39 35.92
N ALA A 34 -67.31 13.51 36.28
CA ALA A 34 -66.47 12.40 36.66
C ALA A 34 -66.58 12.14 38.17
N PRO A 35 -67.02 10.95 38.63
CA PRO A 35 -67.25 10.67 40.05
C PRO A 35 -65.96 10.58 40.89
N GLY A 36 -64.79 10.57 40.25
CA GLY A 36 -63.47 10.53 40.87
C GLY A 36 -62.38 10.47 39.82
N VAL A 37 -61.19 10.05 40.22
CA VAL A 37 -60.05 9.84 39.33
C VAL A 37 -60.35 8.67 38.37
N GLY A 38 -60.09 8.86 37.08
CA GLY A 38 -60.31 7.84 36.06
C GLY A 38 -60.21 8.38 34.65
N TYR A 39 -60.82 7.68 33.70
CA TYR A 39 -60.75 7.97 32.28
C TYR A 39 -62.13 8.27 31.71
N VAL A 40 -62.22 9.34 30.93
CA VAL A 40 -63.41 9.69 30.14
C VAL A 40 -63.15 9.31 28.69
N THR A 41 -63.98 8.42 28.15
CA THR A 41 -63.87 7.86 26.79
C THR A 41 -65.09 8.22 25.94
N LEU A 42 -64.91 8.63 24.69
CA LEU A 42 -65.99 8.78 23.71
C LEU A 42 -66.04 7.55 22.81
N GLU A 43 -67.06 6.73 23.00
CA GLU A 43 -67.36 5.58 22.15
C GLU A 43 -68.29 6.01 21.02
N PHE A 44 -67.78 6.09 19.79
CA PHE A 44 -68.63 6.43 18.64
C PHE A 44 -69.51 5.25 18.24
N THR A 45 -70.82 5.45 18.31
CA THR A 45 -71.82 4.46 17.87
C THR A 45 -72.19 4.65 16.40
N ASP A 46 -72.01 5.86 15.87
CA ASP A 46 -72.23 6.21 14.46
C ASP A 46 -71.24 7.32 14.06
N ARG A 47 -70.20 6.95 13.30
CA ARG A 47 -69.09 7.85 12.91
C ARG A 47 -68.91 7.87 11.40
N PRO A 48 -69.06 9.03 10.73
CA PRO A 48 -68.75 9.17 9.32
C PRO A 48 -67.26 8.90 9.06
N LYS A 49 -66.91 8.21 7.97
CA LYS A 49 -65.51 7.91 7.62
C LYS A 49 -64.66 9.16 7.40
N SER A 50 -65.28 10.26 6.98
CA SER A 50 -64.64 11.55 6.77
C SER A 50 -64.37 12.31 8.07
N PHE A 51 -65.01 11.92 9.18
CA PHE A 51 -64.86 12.58 10.47
C PHE A 51 -63.62 12.06 11.20
N ASN A 52 -62.69 12.97 11.51
CA ASN A 52 -61.50 12.69 12.30
C ASN A 52 -61.61 13.38 13.66
N PRO A 53 -62.06 12.68 14.73
CA PRO A 53 -62.37 13.29 15.99
C PRO A 53 -61.11 13.81 16.68
N ARG A 54 -61.26 15.00 17.26
CA ARG A 54 -60.31 15.59 18.18
C ARG A 54 -61.08 16.03 19.43
N MET A 55 -60.73 15.46 20.56
CA MET A 55 -61.24 15.83 21.87
C MET A 55 -60.22 16.70 22.61
N VAL A 56 -60.66 17.78 23.21
CA VAL A 56 -59.85 18.66 24.08
C VAL A 56 -60.63 18.91 25.37
N PHE A 57 -59.95 18.98 26.52
CA PHE A 57 -60.55 19.27 27.83
C PHE A 57 -59.67 20.25 28.63
N GLY A 58 -60.27 21.05 29.52
CA GLY A 58 -59.59 21.96 30.45
C GLY A 58 -59.44 23.44 30.01
N GLU A 59 -58.75 24.26 30.81
CA GLU A 59 -58.58 25.73 30.59
C GLU A 59 -57.61 26.05 29.44
N GLU A 60 -57.94 27.04 28.61
CA GLU A 60 -57.26 27.39 27.35
C GLU A 60 -55.71 27.54 27.46
N ARG A 61 -54.96 26.72 26.69
CA ARG A 61 -53.58 26.94 26.14
C ARG A 61 -52.39 26.03 26.55
N ALA A 62 -52.57 24.83 27.10
CA ALA A 62 -51.42 23.93 27.33
C ALA A 62 -51.71 22.43 27.12
N TRP A 63 -52.41 22.05 26.04
CA TRP A 63 -52.86 20.66 25.89
C TRP A 63 -52.05 19.86 24.86
N PRO A 64 -51.55 18.66 25.20
CA PRO A 64 -51.08 17.73 24.20
C PRO A 64 -52.24 17.41 23.26
N ILE A 65 -52.00 17.59 21.96
CA ILE A 65 -52.96 17.19 20.93
C ILE A 65 -53.01 15.67 21.02
N VAL A 66 -54.10 15.10 21.55
CA VAL A 66 -54.26 13.65 21.59
C VAL A 66 -54.68 13.20 20.19
N GLU A 67 -53.68 12.99 19.34
CA GLU A 67 -53.78 12.84 17.90
C GLU A 67 -54.44 11.55 17.40
N GLU A 68 -55.39 10.95 18.13
CA GLU A 68 -56.32 9.93 17.60
C GLU A 68 -57.34 9.42 18.62
N GLN A 69 -57.31 9.92 19.85
CA GLN A 69 -57.85 9.19 20.99
C GLN A 69 -58.94 10.02 21.64
N CYS A 70 -60.13 9.46 21.70
CA CYS A 70 -61.22 10.03 22.46
C CYS A 70 -61.22 9.40 23.85
N GLU A 71 -60.09 9.45 24.54
CA GLU A 71 -59.93 8.99 25.93
C GLU A 71 -59.00 9.96 26.67
N ALA A 72 -59.33 10.30 27.92
CA ALA A 72 -58.57 11.26 28.72
C ALA A 72 -58.62 10.91 30.21
N ARG A 73 -57.47 10.92 30.89
CA ARG A 73 -57.41 10.82 32.36
C ARG A 73 -57.87 12.12 33.01
N VAL A 74 -58.63 12.00 34.09
CA VAL A 74 -59.24 13.12 34.82
C VAL A 74 -59.18 12.90 36.32
N GLU A 75 -59.10 13.97 37.10
CA GLU A 75 -59.03 13.92 38.59
C GLU A 75 -60.41 13.84 39.27
N GLY A 76 -61.50 13.94 38.51
CA GLY A 76 -62.88 14.00 39.02
C GLY A 76 -63.48 15.41 38.99
N GLY A 77 -64.81 15.49 39.14
CA GLY A 77 -65.59 16.72 39.08
C GLY A 77 -66.19 17.03 37.71
N THR A 78 -66.70 18.25 37.54
CA THR A 78 -67.31 18.72 36.29
C THR A 78 -66.23 19.16 35.30
N ILE A 79 -66.17 18.52 34.14
CA ILE A 79 -65.12 18.77 33.14
C ILE A 79 -65.76 19.21 31.82
N ASP A 80 -65.26 20.31 31.26
CA ASP A 80 -65.65 20.81 29.95
C ASP A 80 -64.82 20.13 28.85
N PHE A 81 -65.51 19.50 27.90
CA PHE A 81 -64.93 18.86 26.72
C PHE A 81 -65.38 19.56 25.44
N VAL A 82 -64.50 19.62 24.45
CA VAL A 82 -64.79 20.08 23.10
C VAL A 82 -64.43 19.00 22.09
N LEU A 83 -65.44 18.50 21.38
CA LEU A 83 -65.28 17.61 20.24
C LEU A 83 -65.18 18.43 18.95
N SER A 84 -64.19 18.16 18.12
CA SER A 84 -63.95 18.85 16.86
C SER A 84 -63.46 17.89 15.77
N ASP A 85 -63.46 18.32 14.51
CA ASP A 85 -62.84 17.59 13.40
C ASP A 85 -61.40 18.09 13.19
N ARG A 86 -60.43 17.18 13.17
CA ARG A 86 -59.00 17.52 13.02
C ARG A 86 -58.71 18.29 11.73
N TRP A 87 -59.37 17.91 10.63
CA TRP A 87 -59.10 18.44 9.30
C TRP A 87 -59.99 19.64 8.96
N GLY A 88 -60.82 20.09 9.89
CA GLY A 88 -61.81 21.14 9.64
C GLY A 88 -62.88 20.72 8.65
N THR A 89 -63.07 19.40 8.47
CA THR A 89 -64.06 18.86 7.54
C THR A 89 -65.45 19.07 8.11
N VAL A 90 -66.37 19.56 7.28
CA VAL A 90 -67.79 19.61 7.67
C VAL A 90 -68.31 18.18 7.64
N ALA A 91 -68.63 17.61 8.80
CA ALA A 91 -69.30 16.33 8.89
C ALA A 91 -70.58 16.36 8.05
N THR A 92 -70.70 15.48 7.06
CA THR A 92 -71.85 15.42 6.14
C THR A 92 -73.02 14.62 6.70
N GLU A 93 -72.80 13.94 7.81
CA GLU A 93 -73.75 13.08 8.52
C GLU A 93 -73.65 13.36 10.03
N ALA A 94 -74.71 13.05 10.77
CA ALA A 94 -74.73 13.24 12.22
C ALA A 94 -73.74 12.29 12.91
N ILE A 95 -73.05 12.77 13.94
CA ILE A 95 -72.11 11.97 14.73
C ILE A 95 -72.80 11.54 16.01
N LYS A 96 -72.81 10.23 16.30
CA LYS A 96 -73.33 9.69 17.55
C LYS A 96 -72.20 9.08 18.36
N PHE A 97 -72.13 9.44 19.63
CA PHE A 97 -71.16 8.88 20.55
C PHE A 97 -71.73 8.78 21.96
N ARG A 98 -71.11 7.94 22.76
CA ARG A 98 -71.39 7.75 24.17
C ARG A 98 -70.18 8.19 24.98
N VAL A 99 -70.43 8.94 26.04
CA VAL A 99 -69.42 9.24 27.05
C VAL A 99 -69.42 8.13 28.09
N VAL A 100 -68.28 7.49 28.29
CA VAL A 100 -68.06 6.43 29.28
C VAL A 100 -67.00 6.89 30.28
N PHE A 101 -67.26 6.68 31.56
CA PHE A 101 -66.27 6.89 32.62
C PHE A 101 -65.78 5.53 33.13
N THR A 102 -64.47 5.34 33.14
CA THR A 102 -63.81 4.17 33.72
C THR A 102 -62.98 4.63 34.92
N PRO A 103 -63.27 4.20 36.15
CA PRO A 103 -62.46 4.55 37.31
C PRO A 103 -60.99 4.15 37.12
N GLU A 104 -60.07 4.97 37.66
CA GLU A 104 -58.64 4.61 37.72
C GLU A 104 -58.47 3.37 38.59
N ASP A 105 -57.80 2.36 38.05
CA ASP A 105 -57.55 1.09 38.71
C ASP A 105 -56.10 0.63 38.60
N ASP A 106 -55.20 1.43 38.00
CA ASP A 106 -53.76 1.27 38.10
C ASP A 106 -53.25 1.87 39.42
N PRO A 107 -52.73 1.05 40.35
CA PRO A 107 -52.20 1.54 41.62
C PRO A 107 -50.89 2.34 41.46
N SER A 108 -50.32 2.40 40.26
CA SER A 108 -49.08 3.10 39.96
C SER A 108 -49.27 4.58 39.65
N GLU A 109 -50.49 4.97 39.28
CA GLU A 109 -50.82 6.33 38.88
C GLU A 109 -51.00 7.27 40.11
N PRO A 110 -50.61 8.56 40.03
CA PRO A 110 -50.04 9.24 38.86
C PRO A 110 -48.54 8.99 38.69
N ASN A 111 -48.12 8.56 37.50
CA ASN A 111 -46.71 8.34 37.15
C ASN A 111 -46.38 8.72 35.70
N GLY A 112 -47.17 9.62 35.10
CA GLY A 112 -47.03 10.11 33.72
C GLY A 112 -45.72 10.84 33.38
N ASP A 113 -44.94 11.23 34.40
CA ASP A 113 -43.68 11.96 34.26
C ASP A 113 -42.63 11.49 35.29
N TRP A 114 -41.37 11.83 35.00
CA TRP A 114 -40.23 11.37 35.79
C TRP A 114 -40.16 11.98 37.20
N GLU A 115 -40.78 13.14 37.45
CA GLU A 115 -40.82 13.76 38.78
C GLU A 115 -41.76 12.99 39.72
N HIS A 116 -42.81 12.37 39.16
CA HIS A 116 -43.77 11.53 39.86
C HIS A 116 -43.47 10.02 39.76
N ALA A 117 -42.26 9.64 39.35
CA ALA A 117 -41.90 8.25 39.12
C ALA A 117 -42.15 7.34 40.35
N ARG A 118 -42.90 6.26 40.17
CA ARG A 118 -43.20 5.29 41.22
C ARG A 118 -41.94 4.50 41.62
N ALA A 119 -41.67 4.39 42.92
CA ALA A 119 -40.60 3.52 43.41
C ALA A 119 -41.00 2.04 43.30
N VAL A 120 -40.11 1.22 42.74
CA VAL A 120 -40.27 -0.23 42.60
C VAL A 120 -38.98 -0.92 43.07
N ARG A 121 -39.10 -1.97 43.87
CA ARG A 121 -37.94 -2.76 44.31
C ARG A 121 -37.56 -3.81 43.27
N ILE A 122 -36.28 -4.14 43.18
CA ILE A 122 -35.82 -5.29 42.39
C ILE A 122 -36.50 -6.56 42.92
N GLY A 123 -37.03 -7.38 42.00
CA GLY A 123 -37.82 -8.59 42.30
C GLY A 123 -39.27 -8.33 42.70
N GLU A 124 -39.69 -7.09 42.91
CA GLU A 124 -41.12 -6.74 43.08
C GLU A 124 -41.83 -6.86 41.74
N THR A 125 -42.95 -7.58 41.72
CA THR A 125 -43.83 -7.65 40.57
C THR A 125 -44.93 -6.60 40.69
N VAL A 126 -44.92 -5.62 39.78
CA VAL A 126 -45.94 -4.58 39.70
C VAL A 126 -46.95 -4.90 38.60
N SER A 127 -48.23 -4.65 38.88
CA SER A 127 -49.29 -4.70 37.86
C SER A 127 -49.41 -3.31 37.25
N MET A 128 -49.41 -3.22 35.92
CA MET A 128 -49.44 -1.97 35.17
C MET A 128 -50.47 -2.04 34.03
N ARG A 129 -50.89 -0.88 33.54
CA ARG A 129 -51.73 -0.69 32.35
C ARG A 129 -51.16 0.47 31.53
N ILE A 130 -51.26 0.41 30.21
CA ILE A 130 -50.96 1.57 29.36
C ILE A 130 -52.28 2.23 28.99
N ARG A 131 -52.63 3.33 29.64
CA ARG A 131 -53.87 4.06 29.39
C ARG A 131 -53.74 5.54 29.76
N PRO A 132 -54.13 6.49 28.88
CA PRO A 132 -54.70 6.29 27.54
C PRO A 132 -53.63 5.84 26.55
N ALA A 133 -53.89 5.95 25.26
CA ALA A 133 -52.86 5.63 24.28
C ALA A 133 -51.76 6.71 24.30
N LYS A 134 -50.51 6.33 23.99
CA LYS A 134 -49.28 7.14 24.22
C LYS A 134 -49.00 7.48 25.69
N ASP A 135 -49.63 6.76 26.61
CA ASP A 135 -49.31 6.83 28.03
C ASP A 135 -47.86 6.45 28.31
N LEU A 136 -47.28 7.11 29.31
CA LEU A 136 -45.88 7.03 29.71
C LEU A 136 -45.80 6.80 31.21
N ASP A 137 -45.53 5.57 31.61
CA ASP A 137 -45.34 5.24 33.00
C ASP A 137 -43.88 5.42 33.41
N TRP A 138 -43.60 6.30 34.36
CA TRP A 138 -42.28 6.46 34.93
C TRP A 138 -42.17 5.72 36.27
N LEU A 139 -41.11 4.93 36.39
CA LEU A 139 -40.73 4.20 37.58
C LEU A 139 -39.31 4.60 38.00
N ARG A 140 -38.96 4.30 39.26
CA ARG A 140 -37.59 4.41 39.77
C ARG A 140 -37.20 3.15 40.51
N VAL A 141 -36.00 2.66 40.23
CA VAL A 141 -35.43 1.43 40.81
C VAL A 141 -34.08 1.77 41.42
N GLU A 142 -33.83 1.32 42.65
CA GLU A 142 -32.53 1.48 43.30
C GLU A 142 -31.64 0.28 42.96
N VAL A 143 -30.52 0.56 42.28
CA VAL A 143 -29.52 -0.44 41.91
C VAL A 143 -28.40 -0.43 42.97
N PRO A 144 -28.11 -1.56 43.64
CA PRO A 144 -27.24 -1.56 44.82
C PRO A 144 -25.74 -1.46 44.48
N GLU A 145 -25.33 -1.95 43.32
CA GLU A 145 -23.93 -2.03 42.86
C GLU A 145 -23.90 -2.13 41.32
N PRO A 146 -22.73 -2.02 40.66
CA PRO A 146 -22.66 -2.17 39.21
C PRO A 146 -23.19 -3.52 38.73
N GLY A 147 -23.90 -3.53 37.59
CA GLY A 147 -24.44 -4.76 37.00
C GLY A 147 -25.55 -4.52 35.99
N TYR A 148 -26.35 -5.56 35.74
CA TYR A 148 -27.34 -5.61 34.67
C TYR A 148 -28.76 -5.58 35.24
N LEU A 149 -29.52 -4.55 34.87
CA LEU A 149 -30.93 -4.39 35.20
C LEU A 149 -31.80 -4.79 34.00
N THR A 150 -32.64 -5.81 34.19
CA THR A 150 -33.53 -6.34 33.16
C THR A 150 -34.99 -6.12 33.53
N ALA A 151 -35.80 -5.66 32.58
CA ALA A 151 -37.26 -5.55 32.69
C ALA A 151 -37.92 -6.79 32.08
N GLU A 152 -38.65 -7.54 32.90
CA GLU A 152 -39.41 -8.72 32.47
C GLU A 152 -40.90 -8.42 32.48
N PHE A 153 -41.55 -8.64 31.33
CA PHE A 153 -42.98 -8.43 31.15
C PHE A 153 -43.72 -9.77 31.08
N GLU A 154 -44.85 -9.88 31.76
CA GLU A 154 -45.77 -11.03 31.70
C GLU A 154 -47.19 -10.56 31.42
N GLY A 155 -47.92 -11.32 30.58
CA GLY A 155 -49.32 -11.01 30.25
C GLY A 155 -49.49 -10.00 29.12
N ILE A 156 -48.42 -9.62 28.44
CA ILE A 156 -48.42 -8.68 27.30
C ILE A 156 -47.53 -9.19 26.16
N LYS A 157 -47.86 -8.81 24.92
CA LYS A 157 -47.02 -9.09 23.75
C LYS A 157 -45.78 -8.17 23.78
N ASN A 158 -44.79 -8.44 22.93
CA ASN A 158 -43.54 -7.66 22.80
C ASN A 158 -43.75 -6.25 22.19
N THR A 159 -44.80 -5.55 22.62
CA THR A 159 -45.21 -4.21 22.17
C THR A 159 -44.91 -3.14 23.21
N VAL A 160 -44.71 -3.53 24.47
CA VAL A 160 -44.27 -2.65 25.56
C VAL A 160 -42.77 -2.77 25.76
N GLU A 161 -42.14 -1.64 26.08
CA GLU A 161 -40.71 -1.55 26.37
C GLU A 161 -40.47 -0.69 27.61
N ALA A 162 -39.39 -0.99 28.33
CA ALA A 162 -38.86 -0.20 29.43
C ALA A 162 -37.57 0.48 28.98
N GLY A 163 -37.59 1.80 28.78
CA GLY A 163 -36.37 2.58 28.57
C GLY A 163 -35.71 2.94 29.90
N PHE A 164 -34.40 2.72 30.03
CA PHE A 164 -33.63 3.01 31.25
C PHE A 164 -32.88 4.34 31.14
N TYR A 165 -32.80 5.08 32.24
CA TYR A 165 -32.29 6.44 32.31
C TYR A 165 -31.50 6.64 33.61
N LEU A 166 -30.25 7.13 33.53
CA LEU A 166 -29.52 7.62 34.71
C LEU A 166 -29.93 9.05 35.07
N ASP A 167 -30.37 9.80 34.07
CA ASP A 167 -30.97 11.12 34.19
C ASP A 167 -32.14 11.23 33.19
N PRO A 168 -33.11 12.13 33.42
CA PRO A 168 -34.33 12.21 32.61
C PRO A 168 -34.10 12.59 31.13
N THR A 169 -32.89 12.99 30.73
CA THR A 169 -32.62 13.57 29.40
C THR A 169 -32.10 12.56 28.40
N ARG A 170 -31.47 11.47 28.86
CA ARG A 170 -30.82 10.49 27.99
C ARG A 170 -31.20 9.06 28.35
N GLU A 171 -31.87 8.40 27.41
CA GLU A 171 -32.10 6.96 27.47
C GLU A 171 -30.78 6.22 27.25
N LEU A 172 -30.47 5.26 28.13
CA LEU A 172 -29.36 4.33 27.96
C LEU A 172 -29.67 3.30 26.88
N THR A 173 -30.77 2.57 27.07
CA THR A 173 -31.21 1.43 26.26
C THR A 173 -32.60 0.98 26.71
N THR A 174 -33.15 -0.06 26.08
CA THR A 174 -34.46 -0.64 26.40
C THR A 174 -34.37 -2.09 26.89
N ASN A 175 -35.21 -2.44 27.85
CA ASN A 175 -35.47 -3.78 28.42
C ASN A 175 -34.30 -4.47 29.15
N LEU A 176 -33.06 -4.18 28.79
CA LEU A 176 -31.87 -4.59 29.53
C LEU A 176 -30.86 -3.45 29.49
N ALA A 177 -30.41 -2.99 30.66
CA ALA A 177 -29.39 -1.96 30.79
C ALA A 177 -28.26 -2.43 31.70
N ARG A 178 -27.03 -2.15 31.29
CA ARG A 178 -25.86 -2.15 32.15
C ARG A 178 -25.82 -0.84 32.93
N ILE A 179 -25.60 -0.94 34.23
CA ILE A 179 -25.57 0.16 35.18
C ILE A 179 -24.20 0.14 35.87
N ASP A 180 -23.34 1.10 35.54
CA ASP A 180 -21.94 1.11 36.01
C ASP A 180 -21.77 1.70 37.43
N VAL A 181 -22.82 2.30 37.98
CA VAL A 181 -22.79 2.98 39.28
C VAL A 181 -24.02 2.62 40.11
N ALA A 182 -23.81 2.36 41.40
CA ALA A 182 -24.90 2.22 42.35
C ALA A 182 -25.74 3.50 42.42
N GLY A 183 -27.06 3.34 42.58
CA GLY A 183 -27.98 4.45 42.78
C GLY A 183 -29.31 4.27 42.06
N GLN A 184 -30.01 5.40 41.92
CA GLN A 184 -31.34 5.43 41.35
C GLN A 184 -31.30 5.41 39.81
N VAL A 185 -32.04 4.47 39.22
CA VAL A 185 -32.31 4.40 37.78
C VAL A 185 -33.77 4.74 37.52
N LEU A 186 -34.02 5.68 36.62
CA LEU A 186 -35.36 5.98 36.12
C LEU A 186 -35.72 5.01 34.97
N VAL A 187 -36.97 4.56 34.94
CA VAL A 187 -37.46 3.64 33.92
C VAL A 187 -38.75 4.19 33.33
N ARG A 188 -38.77 4.40 32.01
CA ARG A 188 -39.97 4.79 31.28
C ARG A 188 -40.56 3.57 30.59
N VAL A 189 -41.74 3.13 31.02
CA VAL A 189 -42.50 2.06 30.40
C VAL A 189 -43.52 2.68 29.43
N ARG A 190 -43.58 2.15 28.22
CA ARG A 190 -44.52 2.62 27.19
C ARG A 190 -44.83 1.54 26.17
N GLU A 191 -45.92 1.73 25.44
CA GLU A 191 -46.18 0.98 24.20
C GLU A 191 -45.43 1.61 23.01
N ARG A 192 -44.72 0.79 22.23
CA ARG A 192 -43.77 1.19 21.18
C ARG A 192 -44.39 2.06 20.08
N TRP A 193 -45.66 1.81 19.75
CA TRP A 193 -46.42 2.52 18.72
C TRP A 193 -47.43 3.51 19.32
N GLY A 194 -47.45 3.65 20.65
CA GLY A 194 -48.38 4.49 21.37
C GLY A 194 -49.81 3.98 21.39
N ASN A 195 -50.05 2.68 21.17
CA ASN A 195 -51.38 2.09 21.32
C ASN A 195 -51.72 1.93 22.81
N PRO A 196 -53.02 1.94 23.18
CA PRO A 196 -53.41 1.68 24.56
C PRO A 196 -53.34 0.16 24.81
N HIS A 197 -53.05 -0.21 26.05
CA HIS A 197 -53.18 -1.59 26.54
C HIS A 197 -53.93 -1.59 27.88
N PRO A 198 -55.29 -1.51 27.83
CA PRO A 198 -56.12 -1.44 29.02
C PRO A 198 -56.06 -2.65 29.94
N GLU A 199 -55.73 -3.82 29.40
CA GLU A 199 -55.61 -5.04 30.16
C GLU A 199 -54.34 -5.00 31.03
N PRO A 200 -54.42 -5.43 32.31
CA PRO A 200 -53.27 -5.39 33.20
C PRO A 200 -52.19 -6.37 32.73
N PHE A 201 -50.95 -5.91 32.76
CA PHE A 201 -49.77 -6.73 32.58
C PHE A 201 -48.85 -6.60 33.79
N ARG A 202 -47.89 -7.52 33.93
CA ARG A 202 -46.94 -7.52 35.05
C ARG A 202 -45.56 -7.11 34.56
N LEU A 203 -44.88 -6.30 35.35
CA LEU A 203 -43.48 -5.94 35.18
C LEU A 203 -42.71 -6.36 36.43
N THR A 204 -41.58 -7.03 36.24
CA THR A 204 -40.62 -7.35 37.31
C THR A 204 -39.23 -6.93 36.85
N PHE A 205 -38.49 -6.25 37.73
CA PHE A 205 -37.08 -5.96 37.48
C PHE A 205 -36.19 -7.05 38.06
N ARG A 206 -35.29 -7.62 37.25
CA ARG A 206 -34.20 -8.49 37.71
C ARG A 206 -32.88 -7.76 37.66
N PHE A 207 -32.01 -8.07 38.62
CA PHE A 207 -30.66 -7.53 38.69
C PHE A 207 -29.65 -8.66 38.80
N GLU A 208 -28.59 -8.58 38.00
CA GLU A 208 -27.43 -9.46 38.05
C GLU A 208 -26.17 -8.59 38.27
N PRO A 209 -25.43 -8.74 39.39
CA PRO A 209 -24.22 -7.97 39.63
C PRO A 209 -23.17 -8.18 38.52
N GLU A 210 -22.37 -7.15 38.26
CA GLU A 210 -21.19 -7.29 37.40
C GLU A 210 -20.16 -8.23 38.06
N THR A 211 -19.67 -9.20 37.30
CA THR A 211 -18.67 -10.17 37.75
C THR A 211 -17.37 -10.10 36.96
N ASP A 212 -17.34 -9.36 35.85
CA ASP A 212 -16.11 -9.08 35.13
C ASP A 212 -15.32 -7.97 35.84
N PRO A 213 -14.10 -8.26 36.32
CA PRO A 213 -13.29 -7.27 37.02
C PRO A 213 -12.69 -6.18 36.12
N ALA A 214 -12.69 -6.37 34.79
CA ALA A 214 -12.11 -5.41 33.84
C ALA A 214 -13.07 -4.27 33.51
N GLU A 215 -14.30 -4.36 33.98
CA GLU A 215 -15.37 -3.44 33.67
C GLU A 215 -15.35 -2.15 34.49
N PRO A 216 -15.76 -0.99 33.92
CA PRO A 216 -16.30 -0.80 32.58
C PRO A 216 -15.24 -0.67 31.47
N ASN A 217 -15.42 -1.37 30.35
CA ASN A 217 -14.51 -1.30 29.20
C ASN A 217 -15.21 -1.39 27.82
N ASP A 218 -16.53 -1.18 27.73
CA ASP A 218 -17.34 -1.23 26.49
C ASP A 218 -16.90 -0.26 25.37
N ARG A 219 -16.04 0.71 25.70
CA ARG A 219 -15.58 1.77 24.79
C ARG A 219 -14.08 1.86 24.79
N SER A 220 -13.53 2.21 23.63
CA SER A 220 -12.08 2.43 23.47
C SER A 220 -11.51 3.54 24.37
N GLU A 221 -12.34 4.47 24.84
CA GLU A 221 -11.97 5.55 25.77
C GLU A 221 -11.83 5.05 27.22
N ASP A 222 -12.52 3.96 27.56
CA ASP A 222 -12.58 3.36 28.89
C ASP A 222 -11.60 2.17 29.02
N ALA A 223 -10.77 1.93 27.98
CA ALA A 223 -9.89 0.78 27.91
C ALA A 223 -8.88 0.72 29.07
N GLY A 224 -8.94 -0.35 29.85
CA GLY A 224 -8.00 -0.63 30.94
C GLY A 224 -6.71 -1.29 30.43
N PRO A 225 -5.60 -1.21 31.20
CA PRO A 225 -4.36 -1.90 30.81
C PRO A 225 -4.55 -3.42 30.83
N LEU A 226 -3.98 -4.11 29.84
CA LEU A 226 -3.92 -5.57 29.78
C LEU A 226 -2.49 -6.05 30.02
N GLU A 227 -2.34 -6.95 30.99
CA GLU A 227 -1.07 -7.61 31.27
C GLU A 227 -0.85 -8.77 30.29
N LEU A 228 0.15 -8.61 29.41
CA LEU A 228 0.51 -9.63 28.43
C LEU A 228 1.08 -10.88 29.12
N GLY A 229 0.61 -12.07 28.73
CA GLY A 229 1.11 -13.35 29.22
C GLY A 229 0.31 -13.96 30.37
N GLU A 230 -0.52 -13.17 31.04
CA GLU A 230 -1.34 -13.62 32.17
C GLU A 230 -2.75 -14.02 31.71
N TRP A 231 -3.36 -14.99 32.40
CA TRP A 231 -4.76 -15.34 32.19
C TRP A 231 -5.64 -14.34 32.95
N MET A 232 -6.66 -13.82 32.28
CA MET A 232 -7.66 -12.93 32.88
C MET A 232 -9.07 -13.46 32.68
N HIS A 233 -9.96 -13.09 33.59
CA HIS A 233 -11.38 -13.30 33.43
C HIS A 233 -11.96 -12.24 32.49
N ALA A 234 -12.80 -12.65 31.55
CA ALA A 234 -13.60 -11.77 30.71
C ALA A 234 -15.04 -12.28 30.64
N ARG A 235 -16.03 -11.41 30.45
CA ARG A 235 -17.44 -11.78 30.28
C ARG A 235 -18.11 -10.84 29.28
N ILE A 236 -18.26 -11.30 28.04
CA ILE A 236 -19.04 -10.62 27.00
C ILE A 236 -20.55 -10.82 27.26
N ALA A 237 -21.19 -9.87 27.93
CA ALA A 237 -22.63 -9.81 28.13
C ALA A 237 -23.07 -8.38 28.45
N PRO A 238 -24.15 -7.84 27.86
CA PRO A 238 -25.19 -8.54 27.11
C PRO A 238 -24.83 -8.74 25.62
N ALA A 239 -25.80 -9.14 24.81
CA ALA A 239 -25.58 -9.29 23.37
C ALA A 239 -25.16 -7.95 22.76
N GLY A 240 -24.02 -7.94 22.07
CA GLY A 240 -23.43 -6.74 21.48
C GLY A 240 -22.40 -6.04 22.37
N ASP A 241 -22.04 -6.63 23.51
CA ASP A 241 -20.97 -6.18 24.38
C ASP A 241 -19.57 -6.29 23.74
N VAL A 242 -18.66 -5.39 24.12
CA VAL A 242 -17.37 -5.14 23.47
C VAL A 242 -16.32 -4.67 24.45
N ASP A 243 -15.41 -5.55 24.85
CA ASP A 243 -14.36 -5.17 25.80
C ASP A 243 -13.17 -4.54 25.08
N TRP A 244 -12.70 -3.40 25.60
CA TRP A 244 -11.49 -2.73 25.13
C TRP A 244 -10.37 -2.76 26.17
N PHE A 245 -9.17 -3.06 25.69
CA PHE A 245 -7.96 -3.14 26.50
C PHE A 245 -6.83 -2.33 25.88
N GLU A 246 -5.90 -1.86 26.70
CA GLU A 246 -4.72 -1.12 26.28
C GLU A 246 -3.44 -1.93 26.54
N VAL A 247 -2.55 -1.94 25.55
CA VAL A 247 -1.23 -2.57 25.64
C VAL A 247 -0.21 -1.72 24.88
N THR A 248 1.04 -1.75 25.36
CA THR A 248 2.19 -1.18 24.63
C THR A 248 3.23 -2.28 24.41
N VAL A 249 3.77 -2.36 23.20
CA VAL A 249 4.87 -3.25 22.83
C VAL A 249 6.06 -2.42 22.37
N GLU A 250 7.26 -2.77 22.83
CA GLU A 250 8.50 -2.05 22.48
C GLU A 250 9.13 -2.57 21.19
N ASP A 251 8.87 -3.83 20.86
CA ASP A 251 9.39 -4.53 19.69
C ASP A 251 8.27 -4.88 18.71
N ALA A 252 8.64 -5.14 17.45
CA ALA A 252 7.73 -5.80 16.51
C ALA A 252 7.52 -7.25 16.94
N GLY A 253 6.35 -7.80 16.64
CA GLY A 253 6.02 -9.17 17.03
C GLY A 253 4.56 -9.53 16.81
N SER A 254 4.14 -10.60 17.45
CA SER A 254 2.79 -11.14 17.32
C SER A 254 2.09 -11.19 18.67
N PHE A 255 0.86 -10.66 18.72
CA PHE A 255 -0.09 -11.03 19.77
C PHE A 255 -0.67 -12.41 19.45
N ILE A 256 -0.59 -13.33 20.41
CA ILE A 256 -1.22 -14.64 20.37
C ILE A 256 -2.35 -14.66 21.38
N CYS A 257 -3.57 -14.71 20.89
CA CYS A 257 -4.78 -14.71 21.69
C CYS A 257 -5.26 -16.13 21.94
N GLU A 258 -5.47 -16.45 23.21
CA GLU A 258 -5.86 -17.76 23.68
C GLU A 258 -7.08 -17.63 24.59
N ALA A 259 -7.92 -18.68 24.61
CA ALA A 259 -9.09 -18.73 25.47
C ALA A 259 -9.33 -20.17 25.94
N GLU A 260 -9.71 -20.31 27.20
CA GLU A 260 -10.14 -21.57 27.81
C GLU A 260 -11.67 -21.58 27.99
N GLU A 261 -12.24 -22.77 28.13
CA GLU A 261 -13.69 -22.96 28.36
C GLU A 261 -14.63 -22.40 27.27
N LEU A 262 -14.26 -22.56 26.00
CA LEU A 262 -14.95 -22.05 24.79
C LEU A 262 -16.40 -22.52 24.54
N LYS A 263 -17.06 -23.24 25.45
CA LYS A 263 -18.37 -23.82 25.15
C LYS A 263 -19.44 -22.72 25.01
N GLY A 264 -19.71 -22.32 23.78
CA GLY A 264 -20.64 -21.24 23.45
C GLY A 264 -19.99 -19.85 23.37
N PHE A 265 -18.66 -19.77 23.41
CA PHE A 265 -17.90 -18.54 23.29
C PHE A 265 -16.86 -18.68 22.16
N THR A 266 -16.94 -17.82 21.15
CA THR A 266 -15.91 -17.71 20.12
C THR A 266 -15.30 -16.31 20.19
N PRO A 267 -14.11 -16.14 20.79
CA PRO A 267 -13.49 -14.82 20.87
C PRO A 267 -13.13 -14.32 19.46
N ALA A 268 -13.27 -13.02 19.28
CA ALA A 268 -12.81 -12.30 18.11
C ALA A 268 -12.03 -11.06 18.56
N TRP A 269 -10.71 -11.14 18.35
CA TRP A 269 -9.76 -10.11 18.70
C TRP A 269 -9.42 -9.22 17.51
N ALA A 270 -9.27 -7.93 17.76
CA ALA A 270 -8.75 -6.96 16.81
C ALA A 270 -7.83 -5.97 17.53
N ALA A 271 -6.69 -5.64 16.90
CA ALA A 271 -5.72 -4.68 17.40
C ALA A 271 -5.81 -3.38 16.60
N PHE A 272 -6.03 -2.26 17.29
CA PHE A 272 -6.07 -0.92 16.72
C PHE A 272 -4.84 -0.17 17.23
N ARG A 273 -4.03 0.40 16.33
CA ARG A 273 -2.97 1.29 16.79
C ARG A 273 -3.60 2.54 17.40
N ALA A 274 -3.07 3.02 18.52
CA ALA A 274 -3.68 4.11 19.26
C ALA A 274 -3.88 5.37 18.37
N GLY A 275 -5.12 5.85 18.29
CA GLY A 275 -5.52 6.99 17.45
C GLY A 275 -6.00 6.62 16.05
N GLU A 276 -5.89 5.37 15.64
CA GLU A 276 -6.40 4.87 14.36
C GLU A 276 -7.83 4.34 14.49
N ARG A 277 -8.62 4.45 13.41
CA ARG A 277 -10.01 3.97 13.36
C ARG A 277 -10.15 2.56 12.80
N GLU A 278 -9.16 2.11 12.05
CA GLU A 278 -9.16 0.79 11.42
C GLU A 278 -8.26 -0.14 12.23
N ALA A 279 -8.62 -1.42 12.25
CA ALA A 279 -7.80 -2.43 12.90
C ALA A 279 -6.52 -2.63 12.08
N ALA A 280 -5.36 -2.55 12.73
CA ALA A 280 -4.08 -2.88 12.14
C ALA A 280 -3.97 -4.40 11.88
N ALA A 281 -4.57 -5.20 12.76
CA ALA A 281 -4.63 -6.65 12.64
C ALA A 281 -5.86 -7.22 13.37
N SER A 282 -6.30 -8.42 13.00
CA SER A 282 -7.39 -9.12 13.68
C SER A 282 -7.27 -10.63 13.52
N GLY A 283 -7.70 -11.38 14.53
CA GLY A 283 -7.61 -12.84 14.55
C GLY A 283 -6.98 -13.35 15.84
N ASP A 284 -6.73 -14.65 15.90
CA ASP A 284 -6.12 -15.29 17.07
C ASP A 284 -4.59 -15.08 17.12
N VAL A 285 -3.99 -14.71 15.98
CA VAL A 285 -2.61 -14.25 15.88
C VAL A 285 -2.62 -12.93 15.12
N MET A 286 -2.06 -11.88 15.73
CA MET A 286 -2.07 -10.52 15.19
C MET A 286 -0.66 -9.94 15.18
N ASN A 287 -0.14 -9.69 13.98
CA ASN A 287 1.18 -9.11 13.78
C ASN A 287 1.12 -7.61 14.02
N VAL A 288 2.02 -7.10 14.85
CA VAL A 288 2.03 -5.69 15.26
C VAL A 288 3.45 -5.15 15.27
N GLN A 289 3.51 -3.84 15.14
CA GLN A 289 4.73 -3.04 15.15
C GLN A 289 4.93 -2.45 16.55
N PRO A 290 6.12 -1.94 16.89
CA PRO A 290 6.30 -1.18 18.13
C PRO A 290 5.25 -0.09 18.28
N GLY A 291 4.67 0.03 19.47
CA GLY A 291 3.73 1.09 19.78
C GLY A 291 2.62 0.69 20.75
N ARG A 292 1.71 1.65 20.93
CA ARG A 292 0.54 1.54 21.78
C ARG A 292 -0.66 1.05 20.96
N TYR A 293 -1.35 0.05 21.47
CA TYR A 293 -2.51 -0.58 20.84
C TYR A 293 -3.70 -0.61 21.79
N LEU A 294 -4.89 -0.46 21.20
CA LEU A 294 -6.16 -0.83 21.80
C LEU A 294 -6.58 -2.19 21.24
N LEU A 295 -6.69 -3.19 22.10
CA LEU A 295 -7.21 -4.50 21.75
C LEU A 295 -8.71 -4.53 22.03
N ARG A 296 -9.48 -4.98 21.04
CA ARG A 296 -10.90 -5.18 21.16
C ARG A 296 -11.21 -6.67 21.21
N LEU A 297 -11.90 -7.11 22.25
CA LEU A 297 -12.48 -8.44 22.35
C LEU A 297 -13.99 -8.35 22.10
N THR A 298 -14.49 -9.27 21.28
CA THR A 298 -15.93 -9.45 21.03
C THR A 298 -16.24 -10.93 20.95
N GLU A 299 -17.51 -11.30 21.12
CA GLU A 299 -17.96 -12.63 20.68
C GLU A 299 -18.28 -12.60 19.19
N ARG A 300 -17.67 -13.52 18.45
CA ARG A 300 -17.63 -13.51 16.99
C ARG A 300 -19.01 -13.55 16.34
N TRP A 301 -19.95 -14.30 16.92
CA TRP A 301 -21.31 -14.55 16.43
C TRP A 301 -22.39 -13.78 17.22
N GLY A 302 -22.00 -12.88 18.12
CA GLY A 302 -22.90 -12.11 18.97
C GLY A 302 -23.57 -12.93 20.07
N ASN A 303 -23.00 -14.08 20.44
CA ASN A 303 -23.42 -14.81 21.63
C ASN A 303 -22.99 -14.07 22.90
N VAL A 304 -23.63 -14.39 24.01
CA VAL A 304 -23.23 -13.91 25.33
C VAL A 304 -22.52 -15.01 26.10
N THR A 305 -21.56 -14.64 26.93
CA THR A 305 -20.94 -15.54 27.91
C THR A 305 -21.72 -15.46 29.22
N PRO A 306 -22.48 -16.48 29.62
CA PRO A 306 -23.30 -16.42 30.85
C PRO A 306 -22.47 -16.46 32.14
N ARG A 307 -21.15 -16.66 32.03
CA ARG A 307 -20.18 -16.71 33.12
C ARG A 307 -18.85 -16.18 32.59
N ASN A 308 -17.98 -15.75 33.50
CA ASN A 308 -16.61 -15.38 33.14
C ASN A 308 -15.90 -16.54 32.45
N VAL A 309 -15.24 -16.25 31.33
CA VAL A 309 -14.32 -17.13 30.62
C VAL A 309 -12.88 -16.68 30.89
N LEU A 310 -11.91 -17.57 30.67
CA LEU A 310 -10.50 -17.21 30.77
C LEU A 310 -9.95 -16.89 29.38
N VAL A 311 -9.37 -15.71 29.23
CA VAL A 311 -8.67 -15.27 28.02
C VAL A 311 -7.25 -14.85 28.37
N ARG A 312 -6.34 -14.96 27.40
CA ARG A 312 -4.96 -14.52 27.54
C ARG A 312 -4.47 -13.97 26.21
N VAL A 313 -3.76 -12.86 26.25
CA VAL A 313 -2.98 -12.36 25.11
C VAL A 313 -1.50 -12.46 25.47
N ARG A 314 -0.74 -13.25 24.71
CA ARG A 314 0.73 -13.31 24.82
C ARG A 314 1.35 -12.46 23.74
N PHE A 315 2.44 -11.77 24.02
CA PHE A 315 3.27 -11.15 22.99
C PHE A 315 4.51 -12.01 22.74
N VAL A 316 4.77 -12.32 21.48
CA VAL A 316 5.99 -12.98 21.03
C VAL A 316 6.72 -12.01 20.12
N PRO A 317 7.88 -11.47 20.54
CA PRO A 317 8.66 -10.57 19.68
C PRO A 317 9.14 -11.31 18.44
N GLU A 318 9.27 -10.60 17.32
CA GLU A 318 9.92 -11.16 16.15
C GLU A 318 11.36 -11.54 16.51
N PRO A 319 11.84 -12.73 16.10
CA PRO A 319 13.23 -13.16 16.33
C PRO A 319 14.25 -12.38 15.48
N ASP A 320 13.77 -11.48 14.62
CA ASP A 320 14.54 -10.70 13.66
C ASP A 320 15.29 -9.53 14.27
N GLU A 321 16.61 -9.50 14.06
CA GLU A 321 17.46 -8.39 14.50
C GLU A 321 17.22 -7.11 13.68
N ALA A 322 16.77 -7.24 12.43
CA ALA A 322 16.44 -6.12 11.56
C ALA A 322 14.93 -5.85 11.49
N SER A 323 14.15 -6.27 12.49
CA SER A 323 12.74 -5.89 12.56
C SER A 323 12.59 -4.41 12.96
N PRO A 324 11.62 -3.66 12.42
CA PRO A 324 10.58 -4.11 11.49
C PRO A 324 10.97 -4.08 10.01
N ASN A 325 10.54 -5.10 9.28
CA ASN A 325 10.94 -5.34 7.89
C ASN A 325 9.82 -5.94 7.01
N ASP A 326 8.60 -6.14 7.51
CA ASP A 326 7.51 -6.77 6.73
C ASP A 326 6.89 -5.87 5.64
N ASP A 327 6.99 -4.54 5.78
CA ASP A 327 6.42 -3.61 4.80
C ASP A 327 7.46 -3.29 3.71
N PRO A 328 7.21 -3.62 2.43
CA PRO A 328 8.11 -3.27 1.32
C PRO A 328 8.34 -1.76 1.15
N LYS A 329 7.49 -0.90 1.72
CA LYS A 329 7.65 0.56 1.71
C LYS A 329 8.58 1.07 2.80
N GLU A 330 8.78 0.29 3.86
CA GLU A 330 9.62 0.63 5.01
C GLU A 330 10.67 -0.46 5.27
N PRO A 331 11.57 -0.74 4.30
CA PRO A 331 12.55 -1.80 4.45
C PRO A 331 13.58 -1.47 5.53
N ALA A 332 13.97 -2.48 6.32
CA ALA A 332 14.98 -2.31 7.35
C ALA A 332 16.38 -2.11 6.75
N ARG A 333 17.16 -1.18 7.31
CA ARG A 333 18.51 -0.90 6.83
C ARG A 333 19.52 -1.87 7.44
N ILE A 334 20.35 -2.46 6.58
CA ILE A 334 21.47 -3.31 6.99
C ILE A 334 22.81 -2.71 6.54
N GLU A 335 23.88 -3.12 7.23
CA GLU A 335 25.24 -2.64 7.02
C GLU A 335 26.07 -3.68 6.29
N LEU A 336 26.85 -3.24 5.29
CA LEU A 336 27.78 -4.12 4.57
C LEU A 336 28.80 -4.74 5.54
N GLY A 337 28.97 -6.07 5.47
CA GLY A 337 29.92 -6.85 6.27
C GLY A 337 29.44 -7.21 7.68
N ARG A 338 28.33 -6.64 8.17
CA ARG A 338 27.74 -7.02 9.45
C ARG A 338 26.86 -8.26 9.28
N TRP A 339 26.96 -9.17 10.24
CA TRP A 339 26.08 -10.33 10.35
C TRP A 339 24.81 -9.96 11.09
N TYR A 340 23.66 -10.28 10.49
CA TYR A 340 22.33 -10.10 11.07
C TYR A 340 21.68 -11.47 11.32
N ALA A 341 21.02 -11.62 12.48
CA ALA A 341 20.11 -12.73 12.74
C ALA A 341 18.71 -12.40 12.18
N MET A 342 18.17 -13.26 11.32
CA MET A 342 16.86 -13.09 10.66
C MET A 342 16.12 -14.41 10.64
N ALA A 343 14.80 -14.39 10.62
CA ALA A 343 13.93 -15.54 10.52
C ALA A 343 12.70 -15.17 9.68
N VAL A 344 12.34 -16.07 8.76
CA VAL A 344 11.00 -16.03 8.14
C VAL A 344 10.12 -16.82 9.10
N SER A 345 9.61 -16.15 10.13
CA SER A 345 9.16 -16.74 11.38
C SER A 345 7.77 -17.37 11.30
N ARG A 346 7.02 -17.09 10.22
CA ARG A 346 5.62 -17.49 10.06
C ARG A 346 5.21 -17.70 8.58
N PRO A 347 4.04 -18.33 8.31
CA PRO A 347 3.54 -18.47 6.95
C PRO A 347 3.31 -17.12 6.27
N GLY A 348 3.94 -16.90 5.11
CA GLY A 348 3.78 -15.67 4.32
C GLY A 348 4.60 -14.49 4.81
N ASP A 349 5.51 -14.72 5.76
CA ASP A 349 6.49 -13.73 6.22
C ASP A 349 7.46 -13.36 5.09
N VAL A 350 7.68 -12.06 4.92
CA VAL A 350 8.53 -11.52 3.85
C VAL A 350 9.31 -10.34 4.40
N ASP A 351 10.61 -10.55 4.62
CA ASP A 351 11.48 -9.54 5.17
C ASP A 351 12.05 -8.69 4.04
N HIS A 352 11.74 -7.41 4.08
CA HIS A 352 12.26 -6.39 3.21
C HIS A 352 13.39 -5.64 3.92
N VAL A 353 14.61 -5.79 3.42
CA VAL A 353 15.78 -5.07 3.92
C VAL A 353 16.46 -4.29 2.80
N VAL A 354 17.32 -3.34 3.15
CA VAL A 354 18.00 -2.48 2.18
C VAL A 354 19.44 -2.19 2.61
N PHE A 355 20.36 -2.19 1.65
CA PHE A 355 21.75 -1.76 1.86
C PHE A 355 22.17 -0.69 0.86
N GLU A 356 23.15 0.11 1.25
CA GLU A 356 23.79 1.11 0.38
C GLU A 356 25.17 0.64 -0.05
N LEU A 357 25.44 0.72 -1.35
CA LEU A 357 26.73 0.44 -1.95
C LEU A 357 27.40 1.76 -2.34
N PRO A 358 28.46 2.21 -1.63
CA PRO A 358 29.02 3.55 -1.80
C PRO A 358 29.84 3.74 -3.09
N SER A 359 30.36 2.65 -3.65
CA SER A 359 31.14 2.62 -4.89
C SER A 359 30.89 1.29 -5.59
N PRO A 360 31.10 1.20 -6.92
CA PRO A 360 31.04 -0.08 -7.62
C PRO A 360 31.87 -1.16 -6.92
N ALA A 361 31.29 -2.33 -6.73
CA ALA A 361 31.92 -3.43 -6.01
C ALA A 361 31.27 -4.77 -6.31
N ARG A 362 32.02 -5.84 -6.07
CA ARG A 362 31.54 -7.21 -6.09
C ARG A 362 30.85 -7.55 -4.78
N VAL A 363 29.54 -7.73 -4.85
CA VAL A 363 28.65 -8.02 -3.72
C VAL A 363 28.38 -9.52 -3.61
N SER A 364 28.45 -10.04 -2.39
CA SER A 364 28.04 -11.40 -2.02
C SER A 364 27.02 -11.37 -0.88
N ILE A 365 26.18 -12.40 -0.81
CA ILE A 365 25.32 -12.66 0.35
C ILE A 365 25.80 -13.95 0.99
N ASP A 366 26.41 -13.80 2.16
CA ASP A 366 27.05 -14.88 2.90
C ASP A 366 26.13 -15.33 4.04
N PHE A 367 26.12 -16.64 4.32
CA PHE A 367 25.33 -17.22 5.41
C PHE A 367 26.24 -18.01 6.34
N LEU A 368 25.93 -17.95 7.64
CA LEU A 368 26.64 -18.72 8.64
C LEU A 368 25.82 -19.97 8.99
N GLY A 369 26.35 -21.14 8.66
CA GLY A 369 25.71 -22.44 8.91
C GLY A 369 24.88 -22.95 7.73
N SER A 370 24.03 -23.95 7.98
CA SER A 370 23.11 -24.46 6.97
C SER A 370 21.99 -23.47 6.72
N VAL A 371 22.01 -22.80 5.57
CA VAL A 371 20.83 -22.08 5.07
C VAL A 371 19.71 -23.09 4.92
N PRO A 372 18.51 -22.85 5.48
CA PRO A 372 17.45 -23.82 5.29
C PRO A 372 17.13 -23.86 3.79
N ARG A 373 17.11 -25.06 3.21
CA ARG A 373 17.05 -25.29 1.74
C ARG A 373 15.85 -24.62 1.05
N ASP A 374 14.88 -24.22 1.86
CA ASP A 374 13.60 -23.71 1.47
C ASP A 374 13.51 -22.17 1.53
N PHE A 375 14.62 -21.45 1.68
CA PHE A 375 14.61 -19.99 1.70
C PHE A 375 14.90 -19.40 0.31
N TYR A 376 14.24 -18.29 0.03
CA TYR A 376 14.38 -17.43 -1.13
C TYR A 376 14.98 -16.11 -0.66
N VAL A 377 16.21 -15.86 -1.06
CA VAL A 377 16.85 -14.56 -0.84
C VAL A 377 17.19 -13.99 -2.20
N ALA A 378 16.69 -12.81 -2.50
CA ALA A 378 16.96 -12.13 -3.76
C ALA A 378 17.02 -10.63 -3.56
N PHE A 379 17.98 -9.97 -4.20
CA PHE A 379 17.98 -8.51 -4.27
C PHE A 379 17.54 -8.07 -5.65
N ARG A 380 16.90 -6.90 -5.69
CA ARG A 380 16.51 -6.25 -6.94
C ARG A 380 17.43 -5.06 -7.19
N ALA A 381 18.06 -5.02 -8.35
CA ALA A 381 18.83 -3.87 -8.77
C ALA A 381 17.91 -2.71 -9.24
N PRO A 382 18.40 -1.46 -9.28
CA PRO A 382 17.62 -0.30 -9.71
C PRO A 382 17.01 -0.42 -11.12
N ASP A 383 17.59 -1.23 -12.00
CA ASP A 383 17.08 -1.53 -13.35
C ASP A 383 15.94 -2.56 -13.36
N GLY A 384 15.55 -3.08 -12.19
CA GLY A 384 14.51 -4.09 -12.03
C GLY A 384 14.99 -5.53 -12.17
N SER A 385 16.27 -5.76 -12.46
CA SER A 385 16.84 -7.11 -12.49
C SER A 385 16.86 -7.71 -11.09
N GLU A 386 16.56 -9.00 -10.99
CA GLU A 386 16.50 -9.73 -9.72
C GLU A 386 17.59 -10.79 -9.70
N THR A 387 18.47 -10.73 -8.70
CA THR A 387 19.52 -11.72 -8.50
C THR A 387 19.15 -12.63 -7.34
N ARG A 388 19.13 -13.94 -7.59
CA ARG A 388 18.76 -14.93 -6.59
C ARG A 388 19.98 -15.48 -5.89
N TRP A 389 19.81 -15.82 -4.62
CA TRP A 389 20.81 -16.58 -3.87
C TRP A 389 21.03 -17.96 -4.52
N GLY A 390 22.30 -18.24 -4.83
CA GLY A 390 22.75 -19.40 -5.62
C GLY A 390 23.51 -19.02 -6.90
N ASP A 391 23.39 -17.77 -7.36
CA ASP A 391 23.98 -17.29 -8.61
C ASP A 391 25.45 -16.78 -8.47
N GLY A 392 26.00 -16.82 -7.25
CA GLY A 392 27.36 -16.35 -6.92
C GLY A 392 27.46 -14.84 -6.74
N PRO A 393 28.65 -14.31 -6.41
CA PRO A 393 28.87 -12.87 -6.27
C PRO A 393 28.57 -12.10 -7.57
N ARG A 394 28.25 -10.81 -7.46
CA ARG A 394 27.90 -9.93 -8.58
C ARG A 394 28.53 -8.56 -8.45
N ASP A 395 29.02 -8.03 -9.55
CA ASP A 395 29.52 -6.66 -9.63
C ASP A 395 28.33 -5.72 -9.83
N LEU A 396 28.16 -4.81 -8.86
CA LEU A 396 27.03 -3.90 -8.80
C LEU A 396 27.52 -2.45 -8.80
N PRO A 397 26.82 -1.52 -9.46
CA PRO A 397 27.18 -0.11 -9.41
C PRO A 397 26.89 0.48 -8.02
N ALA A 398 27.45 1.65 -7.72
CA ALA A 398 27.06 2.38 -6.52
C ALA A 398 25.54 2.65 -6.52
N GLY A 399 24.88 2.47 -5.40
CA GLY A 399 23.44 2.63 -5.31
C GLY A 399 22.81 2.01 -4.06
N THR A 400 21.49 2.06 -4.01
CA THR A 400 20.67 1.51 -2.93
C THR A 400 19.95 0.26 -3.43
N TYR A 401 20.08 -0.85 -2.69
CA TYR A 401 19.64 -2.16 -3.13
C TYR A 401 18.64 -2.77 -2.15
N PRO A 402 17.35 -2.87 -2.50
CA PRO A 402 16.39 -3.65 -1.73
C PRO A 402 16.66 -5.16 -1.88
N LEU A 403 16.61 -5.85 -0.75
CA LEU A 403 16.76 -7.30 -0.59
C LEU A 403 15.46 -7.85 0.02
N VAL A 404 14.98 -8.96 -0.53
CA VAL A 404 13.81 -9.68 -0.03
C VAL A 404 14.25 -11.04 0.48
N LEU A 405 13.87 -11.36 1.71
CA LEU A 405 14.00 -12.68 2.31
C LEU A 405 12.60 -13.25 2.52
N GLN A 406 12.33 -14.42 1.96
CA GLN A 406 11.05 -15.12 2.15
C GLN A 406 11.28 -16.61 2.03
N ALA A 407 10.32 -17.43 2.47
CA ALA A 407 10.40 -18.86 2.26
C ALA A 407 9.75 -19.31 0.94
N LYS A 408 10.28 -20.38 0.36
CA LYS A 408 9.71 -21.11 -0.76
C LYS A 408 8.61 -22.05 -0.26
N TRP A 409 7.62 -22.29 -1.10
CA TRP A 409 6.56 -23.30 -0.87
C TRP A 409 5.79 -23.17 0.45
N GLY A 410 5.79 -21.98 1.06
CA GLY A 410 5.13 -21.72 2.34
C GLY A 410 5.81 -22.34 3.56
N HIS A 411 7.08 -22.73 3.44
CA HIS A 411 7.89 -23.07 4.61
C HIS A 411 8.08 -21.84 5.51
N TRP A 412 8.43 -22.04 6.77
CA TRP A 412 8.78 -20.98 7.72
C TRP A 412 9.56 -21.58 8.88
N SER A 413 10.31 -20.76 9.61
CA SER A 413 11.07 -21.19 10.78
C SER A 413 11.27 -20.03 11.74
N GLU A 414 10.88 -20.23 12.99
CA GLU A 414 11.17 -19.31 14.10
C GLU A 414 12.66 -19.31 14.50
N THR A 415 13.47 -20.24 13.96
CA THR A 415 14.89 -20.30 14.27
C THR A 415 15.65 -19.33 13.36
N PRO A 416 16.28 -18.28 13.90
CA PRO A 416 16.97 -17.31 13.06
C PRO A 416 18.20 -17.92 12.40
N PHE A 417 18.37 -17.64 11.12
CA PHE A 417 19.61 -17.84 10.38
C PHE A 417 20.44 -16.55 10.42
N ARG A 418 21.75 -16.67 10.16
CA ARG A 418 22.64 -15.52 10.10
C ARG A 418 23.09 -15.27 8.67
N PHE A 419 22.93 -14.05 8.20
CA PHE A 419 23.40 -13.62 6.89
C PHE A 419 24.16 -12.29 6.98
N ALA A 420 25.01 -12.04 5.98
CA ALA A 420 25.70 -10.78 5.79
C ALA A 420 25.75 -10.45 4.29
N VAL A 421 25.62 -9.17 3.96
CA VAL A 421 25.92 -8.68 2.61
C VAL A 421 27.34 -8.15 2.62
N THR A 422 28.25 -8.77 1.88
CA THR A 422 29.66 -8.34 1.80
C THR A 422 29.93 -7.67 0.47
N ALA A 423 30.79 -6.65 0.47
CA ALA A 423 31.26 -5.99 -0.74
C ALA A 423 32.79 -6.06 -0.78
N SER A 424 33.32 -6.40 -1.94
CA SER A 424 34.75 -6.51 -2.22
C SER A 424 35.08 -5.81 -3.54
N PRO A 425 36.32 -5.35 -3.76
CA PRO A 425 36.71 -4.86 -5.09
C PRO A 425 36.43 -5.90 -6.17
N GLY A 426 35.86 -5.47 -7.30
CA GLY A 426 35.63 -6.31 -8.47
C GLY A 426 36.93 -6.89 -9.04
N ASP A 427 36.83 -8.04 -9.71
CA ASP A 427 37.98 -8.62 -10.39
C ASP A 427 38.36 -7.81 -11.64
N ASP A 428 37.38 -7.23 -12.34
CA ASP A 428 37.57 -6.28 -13.44
C ASP A 428 37.53 -4.82 -12.92
N PRO A 429 38.59 -4.01 -13.12
CA PRO A 429 38.61 -2.61 -12.69
C PRO A 429 37.58 -1.69 -13.38
N VAL A 430 36.96 -2.11 -14.49
CA VAL A 430 36.02 -1.29 -15.27
C VAL A 430 34.57 -1.73 -15.14
N GLU A 431 34.31 -2.76 -14.33
CA GLU A 431 32.98 -3.21 -14.00
C GLU A 431 32.24 -2.28 -13.01
N PRO A 432 30.89 -2.26 -13.05
CA PRO A 432 30.02 -3.06 -13.91
C PRO A 432 29.79 -2.41 -15.28
N ASN A 433 29.90 -3.20 -16.34
CA ASN A 433 29.59 -2.77 -17.72
C ASN A 433 28.94 -3.90 -18.56
N ASP A 434 28.27 -4.85 -17.90
CA ASP A 434 27.66 -6.04 -18.52
C ASP A 434 26.46 -5.77 -19.46
N SER A 435 25.96 -4.53 -19.44
CA SER A 435 24.80 -4.11 -20.23
C SER A 435 25.11 -2.86 -21.07
N PRO A 436 24.41 -2.68 -22.21
CA PRO A 436 24.55 -1.49 -23.04
C PRO A 436 24.29 -0.16 -22.29
N GLU A 437 23.49 -0.20 -21.23
CA GLU A 437 23.12 0.95 -20.40
C GLU A 437 24.23 1.33 -19.40
N LEU A 438 25.03 0.35 -18.97
CA LEU A 438 26.19 0.53 -18.10
C LEU A 438 27.51 0.65 -18.87
N ALA A 439 27.44 0.83 -20.19
CA ALA A 439 28.61 0.80 -21.05
C ALA A 439 29.69 1.82 -20.61
N THR A 440 30.92 1.34 -20.40
CA THR A 440 32.04 2.18 -19.98
C THR A 440 32.40 3.17 -21.10
N PRO A 441 32.48 4.49 -20.84
CA PRO A 441 32.91 5.44 -21.85
C PRO A 441 34.35 5.14 -22.32
N LEU A 442 34.53 4.95 -23.63
CA LEU A 442 35.83 4.69 -24.26
C LEU A 442 36.09 5.72 -25.35
N GLN A 443 37.10 6.56 -25.16
CA GLN A 443 37.48 7.56 -26.14
C GLN A 443 38.34 6.94 -27.25
N VAL A 444 38.10 7.33 -28.50
CA VAL A 444 38.96 6.92 -29.63
C VAL A 444 40.40 7.34 -29.34
N GLY A 445 41.31 6.37 -29.41
CA GLY A 445 42.73 6.53 -29.14
C GLY A 445 43.18 6.35 -27.70
N THR A 446 42.25 6.04 -26.80
CA THR A 446 42.58 5.64 -25.43
C THR A 446 42.58 4.12 -25.31
N GLY A 447 43.57 3.60 -24.57
CA GLY A 447 43.64 2.19 -24.20
C GLY A 447 43.10 1.99 -22.79
N ILE A 448 42.29 0.95 -22.61
CA ILE A 448 41.74 0.54 -21.32
C ILE A 448 42.11 -0.92 -21.04
N ASP A 449 42.51 -1.21 -19.81
CA ASP A 449 42.81 -2.58 -19.38
C ASP A 449 41.50 -3.21 -18.89
N ILE A 450 41.12 -4.33 -19.50
CA ILE A 450 39.82 -5.02 -19.30
C ILE A 450 40.09 -6.45 -18.86
N ARG A 451 39.18 -7.07 -18.08
CA ARG A 451 39.37 -8.43 -17.58
C ARG A 451 38.18 -9.34 -17.86
N LEU A 452 38.33 -10.15 -18.89
CA LEU A 452 37.30 -11.14 -19.23
C LEU A 452 37.41 -12.40 -18.34
N GLY A 453 36.34 -12.70 -17.63
CA GLY A 453 36.12 -13.87 -16.81
C GLY A 453 35.92 -15.18 -17.59
N PRO A 454 36.09 -16.34 -16.93
CA PRO A 454 35.93 -17.64 -17.57
C PRO A 454 34.47 -17.97 -17.88
N GLY A 455 34.20 -18.42 -19.10
CA GLY A 455 32.86 -18.85 -19.54
C GLY A 455 32.36 -18.06 -20.74
N SER A 456 31.06 -18.13 -21.05
CA SER A 456 30.42 -17.32 -22.11
C SER A 456 29.51 -16.22 -21.56
N GLY A 457 29.58 -15.96 -20.25
CA GLY A 457 28.59 -15.15 -19.52
C GLY A 457 29.02 -13.70 -19.25
N ASP A 458 30.32 -13.43 -19.25
CA ASP A 458 30.88 -12.11 -18.99
C ASP A 458 30.86 -11.24 -20.27
N VAL A 459 30.27 -10.05 -20.24
CA VAL A 459 29.94 -9.28 -21.45
C VAL A 459 30.14 -7.77 -21.26
N ASP A 460 31.35 -7.29 -21.49
CA ASP A 460 31.62 -5.86 -21.40
C ASP A 460 31.00 -5.04 -22.55
N TRP A 461 30.39 -3.92 -22.20
CA TRP A 461 29.97 -2.88 -23.13
C TRP A 461 30.78 -1.60 -22.95
N TYR A 462 31.12 -0.97 -24.07
CA TYR A 462 31.83 0.30 -24.14
C TYR A 462 31.08 1.29 -25.03
N ALA A 463 30.95 2.53 -24.57
CA ALA A 463 30.38 3.64 -25.33
C ALA A 463 31.51 4.41 -26.03
N VAL A 464 31.62 4.25 -27.35
CA VAL A 464 32.68 4.83 -28.17
C VAL A 464 32.17 6.06 -28.91
N GLU A 465 32.69 7.24 -28.58
CA GLU A 465 32.33 8.48 -29.27
C GLU A 465 33.10 8.60 -30.58
N ILE A 466 32.41 8.46 -31.70
CA ILE A 466 32.98 8.57 -33.05
C ILE A 466 32.91 10.02 -33.50
N PRO A 467 34.05 10.72 -33.69
CA PRO A 467 34.06 12.16 -34.01
C PRO A 467 33.66 12.49 -35.46
N GLY A 468 33.72 11.53 -36.37
CA GLY A 468 33.44 11.72 -37.80
C GLY A 468 33.27 10.40 -38.56
N ASP A 469 32.68 10.48 -39.76
CA ASP A 469 32.37 9.30 -40.57
C ASP A 469 33.65 8.60 -41.06
N GLY A 470 33.70 7.28 -40.97
CA GLY A 470 34.93 6.56 -41.31
C GLY A 470 34.90 5.04 -41.13
N ILE A 471 36.07 4.51 -40.79
CA ILE A 471 36.33 3.09 -40.48
C ILE A 471 36.84 3.04 -39.05
N LEU A 472 36.13 2.34 -38.17
CA LEU A 472 36.57 2.09 -36.80
C LEU A 472 37.41 0.82 -36.74
N TYR A 473 38.57 0.91 -36.12
CA TYR A 473 39.42 -0.21 -35.76
C TYR A 473 39.32 -0.47 -34.26
N VAL A 474 39.11 -1.73 -33.90
CA VAL A 474 39.18 -2.22 -32.52
C VAL A 474 40.45 -3.04 -32.42
N ILE A 475 41.34 -2.61 -31.53
CA ILE A 475 42.69 -3.13 -31.39
C ILE A 475 42.85 -3.69 -29.99
N THR A 476 43.37 -4.91 -29.91
CA THR A 476 43.68 -5.57 -28.65
C THR A 476 45.14 -6.02 -28.65
N SER A 477 45.90 -5.52 -27.67
CA SER A 477 47.27 -5.96 -27.40
C SER A 477 47.32 -6.79 -26.12
N GLU A 478 48.23 -7.76 -26.13
CA GLU A 478 48.42 -8.72 -25.04
C GLU A 478 49.73 -8.45 -24.30
N ASP A 479 49.77 -8.85 -23.02
CA ASP A 479 51.00 -9.22 -22.32
C ASP A 479 51.16 -10.76 -22.17
N SER A 480 50.20 -11.59 -22.60
CA SER A 480 50.07 -12.99 -22.09
C SER A 480 49.93 -14.16 -23.10
N GLY A 481 50.26 -14.02 -24.39
CA GLY A 481 50.52 -15.17 -25.30
C GLY A 481 49.29 -15.99 -25.74
N TRP A 482 48.16 -15.34 -25.96
CA TRP A 482 46.87 -15.92 -26.35
C TRP A 482 46.70 -16.09 -27.88
N PRO A 483 45.90 -17.08 -28.32
CA PRO A 483 45.29 -17.02 -29.64
C PRO A 483 44.07 -16.08 -29.56
N LYS A 484 44.26 -14.80 -29.94
CA LYS A 484 43.26 -13.72 -29.99
C LYS A 484 41.89 -14.09 -30.60
N SER A 485 41.80 -15.20 -31.32
CA SER A 485 40.59 -15.83 -31.87
C SER A 485 39.51 -16.30 -30.88
N CYS A 486 39.61 -15.97 -29.58
CA CYS A 486 38.73 -16.50 -28.52
C CYS A 486 37.81 -15.45 -27.86
N ALA A 487 37.80 -14.21 -28.36
CA ALA A 487 36.81 -13.18 -28.03
C ALA A 487 35.98 -12.79 -29.26
N LEU A 488 34.77 -12.26 -29.01
CA LEU A 488 33.88 -11.67 -29.99
C LEU A 488 33.79 -10.17 -29.73
N VAL A 489 33.92 -9.40 -30.81
CA VAL A 489 33.67 -7.96 -30.81
C VAL A 489 32.45 -7.67 -31.68
N GLU A 490 31.48 -6.99 -31.11
CA GLU A 490 30.23 -6.61 -31.76
C GLU A 490 30.07 -5.09 -31.65
N LEU A 491 29.78 -4.44 -32.78
CA LEU A 491 29.56 -3.01 -32.84
C LEU A 491 28.09 -2.75 -33.18
N ARG A 492 27.46 -1.88 -32.40
CA ARG A 492 26.10 -1.40 -32.63
C ARG A 492 26.08 0.09 -32.91
N ASP A 493 25.20 0.47 -33.84
CA ASP A 493 24.96 1.87 -34.19
C ASP A 493 24.30 2.66 -33.04
N PRO A 494 24.22 3.99 -33.13
CA PRO A 494 23.61 4.81 -32.08
C PRO A 494 22.14 4.44 -31.77
N GLU A 495 21.43 3.85 -32.74
CA GLU A 495 20.06 3.35 -32.58
C GLU A 495 20.00 1.93 -31.96
N GLY A 496 21.14 1.31 -31.67
CA GLY A 496 21.25 0.01 -31.01
C GLY A 496 21.16 -1.20 -31.94
N LYS A 497 21.17 -1.00 -33.26
CA LYS A 497 21.16 -2.06 -34.27
C LYS A 497 22.58 -2.58 -34.52
N GLU A 498 22.70 -3.90 -34.70
CA GLU A 498 23.98 -4.54 -35.00
C GLU A 498 24.53 -4.04 -36.35
N ALA A 499 25.70 -3.41 -36.30
CA ALA A 499 26.44 -2.96 -37.48
C ALA A 499 27.53 -3.95 -37.89
N GLY A 500 28.00 -4.77 -36.96
CA GLY A 500 28.83 -5.94 -37.28
C GLY A 500 29.19 -6.73 -36.04
N LYS A 501 29.42 -8.03 -36.24
CA LYS A 501 29.88 -8.96 -35.21
C LYS A 501 31.00 -9.82 -35.76
N LEU A 502 32.18 -9.69 -35.18
CA LEU A 502 33.39 -10.31 -35.67
C LEU A 502 34.05 -11.12 -34.56
N ARG A 503 34.64 -12.26 -34.93
CA ARG A 503 35.64 -12.89 -34.07
C ARG A 503 36.86 -11.99 -34.02
N MET A 504 37.45 -11.87 -32.84
CA MET A 504 38.64 -11.08 -32.67
C MET A 504 39.76 -11.69 -33.52
N ASP A 505 40.38 -10.85 -34.35
CA ASP A 505 41.37 -11.29 -35.34
C ASP A 505 42.61 -11.88 -34.62
N PRO A 506 43.29 -12.92 -35.15
CA PRO A 506 44.50 -13.49 -34.54
C PRO A 506 45.63 -12.49 -34.27
N TYR A 507 45.66 -11.36 -34.99
CA TYR A 507 46.60 -10.26 -34.78
C TYR A 507 46.03 -9.14 -33.89
N GLY A 508 44.75 -9.23 -33.50
CA GLY A 508 44.09 -8.35 -32.55
C GLY A 508 43.60 -7.05 -33.17
N VAL A 509 43.25 -7.08 -34.45
CA VAL A 509 42.79 -5.90 -35.19
C VAL A 509 41.50 -6.24 -35.93
N ASN A 510 40.39 -5.69 -35.46
CA ASN A 510 39.08 -5.81 -36.08
C ASN A 510 38.68 -4.48 -36.71
N ARG A 511 38.01 -4.51 -37.86
CA ARG A 511 37.57 -3.32 -38.59
C ARG A 511 36.06 -3.30 -38.76
N PHE A 512 35.46 -2.14 -38.57
CA PHE A 512 34.04 -1.87 -38.78
C PHE A 512 33.89 -0.67 -39.72
N HIS A 513 33.09 -0.86 -40.77
CA HIS A 513 32.81 0.18 -41.76
C HIS A 513 31.46 -0.07 -42.44
N PRO A 514 30.69 0.98 -42.75
CA PRO A 514 30.91 2.38 -42.36
C PRO A 514 30.50 2.66 -40.91
N VAL A 515 31.23 3.57 -40.23
CA VAL A 515 30.77 4.22 -38.99
C VAL A 515 30.50 5.69 -39.26
N THR A 516 29.54 6.27 -38.57
CA THR A 516 29.16 7.69 -38.66
C THR A 516 29.46 8.42 -37.36
N LYS A 517 29.51 9.74 -37.40
CA LYS A 517 29.60 10.56 -36.19
C LYS A 517 28.48 10.22 -35.19
N GLY A 518 28.84 9.97 -33.94
CA GLY A 518 27.91 9.69 -32.85
C GLY A 518 28.46 8.68 -31.85
N THR A 519 27.67 8.35 -30.84
CA THR A 519 28.05 7.36 -29.82
C THR A 519 27.67 5.95 -30.28
N TRP A 520 28.66 5.11 -30.54
CA TRP A 520 28.50 3.71 -30.91
C TRP A 520 28.72 2.80 -29.70
N ARG A 521 28.07 1.63 -29.67
CA ARG A 521 28.26 0.67 -28.58
C ARG A 521 29.12 -0.50 -29.03
N LEU A 522 30.28 -0.67 -28.41
CA LEU A 522 31.19 -1.79 -28.62
C LEU A 522 30.98 -2.82 -27.52
N ARG A 523 30.63 -4.05 -27.89
CA ARG A 523 30.47 -5.19 -27.00
C ARG A 523 31.65 -6.13 -27.17
N VAL A 524 32.31 -6.47 -26.08
CA VAL A 524 33.36 -7.48 -26.00
C VAL A 524 32.80 -8.66 -25.22
N SER A 525 33.03 -9.89 -25.68
CA SER A 525 32.56 -11.08 -24.96
C SER A 525 33.43 -12.30 -25.29
N PRO A 526 33.55 -13.27 -24.38
CA PRO A 526 34.26 -14.51 -24.62
C PRO A 526 33.51 -15.41 -25.61
N GLN A 527 34.26 -16.17 -26.40
CA GLN A 527 33.71 -17.16 -27.31
C GLN A 527 33.44 -18.49 -26.57
N GLN A 528 32.23 -19.06 -26.75
CA GLN A 528 31.82 -20.33 -26.11
C GLN A 528 32.89 -21.45 -26.22
N ASN A 529 33.13 -22.14 -25.09
CA ASN A 529 33.97 -23.33 -24.90
C ASN A 529 35.51 -23.17 -24.99
N ARG A 530 36.09 -21.96 -24.92
CA ARG A 530 37.56 -21.80 -25.04
C ARG A 530 38.20 -20.75 -24.11
N VAL A 531 37.88 -20.75 -22.81
CA VAL A 531 38.47 -19.77 -21.86
C VAL A 531 39.07 -20.46 -20.61
N PRO A 532 40.41 -20.47 -20.43
CA PRO A 532 41.10 -20.71 -19.14
C PRO A 532 40.98 -19.46 -18.21
N PRO A 533 41.48 -19.42 -16.93
CA PRO A 533 41.02 -18.43 -15.93
C PRO A 533 41.29 -16.95 -16.30
N LEU A 534 40.55 -16.04 -15.65
CA LEU A 534 40.58 -14.56 -15.68
C LEU A 534 41.83 -13.94 -16.33
N GLN A 535 41.66 -13.13 -17.38
CA GLN A 535 42.78 -12.55 -18.15
C GLN A 535 42.61 -11.06 -18.42
N THR A 536 43.73 -10.34 -18.41
CA THR A 536 43.76 -8.89 -18.69
C THR A 536 44.13 -8.64 -20.16
N LEU A 537 43.32 -7.84 -20.86
CA LEU A 537 43.55 -7.38 -22.24
C LEU A 537 43.63 -5.85 -22.26
N ARG A 538 44.45 -5.29 -23.15
CA ARG A 538 44.41 -3.84 -23.42
C ARG A 538 43.58 -3.56 -24.66
N LEU A 539 42.41 -2.96 -24.48
CA LEU A 539 41.48 -2.60 -25.55
C LEU A 539 41.69 -1.14 -25.98
N THR A 540 41.91 -0.91 -27.27
CA THR A 540 42.08 0.42 -27.87
C THR A 540 41.22 0.55 -29.12
N THR A 541 40.68 1.74 -29.38
CA THR A 541 39.95 2.02 -30.64
C THR A 541 40.66 3.09 -31.47
N ALA A 542 40.64 2.98 -32.79
CA ALA A 542 41.21 3.96 -33.70
C ALA A 542 40.25 4.24 -34.87
N LEU A 543 40.16 5.48 -35.33
CA LEU A 543 39.26 5.88 -36.41
C LEU A 543 40.04 6.31 -37.65
N VAL A 544 39.62 5.84 -38.82
CA VAL A 544 40.15 6.25 -40.11
C VAL A 544 39.05 6.97 -40.91
N ILE A 545 39.24 8.26 -41.17
CA ILE A 545 38.30 9.12 -41.90
C ILE A 545 38.79 9.24 -43.36
N PRO A 546 38.05 8.71 -44.35
CA PRO A 546 38.34 8.96 -45.76
C PRO A 546 37.92 10.38 -46.15
N SER A 547 38.79 11.12 -46.83
CA SER A 547 38.48 12.48 -47.32
C SER A 547 37.36 12.47 -48.36
N ALA A 548 36.40 13.39 -48.21
CA ALA A 548 35.25 13.55 -49.11
C ALA A 548 35.53 14.41 -50.36
N GLU A 549 36.70 15.04 -50.47
CA GLU A 549 37.08 15.79 -51.68
C GLU A 549 37.98 14.94 -52.60
N PRO A 550 37.63 14.77 -53.89
CA PRO A 550 38.56 14.17 -54.84
C PRO A 550 39.80 15.06 -54.89
N SER A 551 40.95 14.53 -54.51
CA SER A 551 42.19 15.29 -54.56
C SER A 551 42.34 15.89 -55.97
N SER A 552 42.83 17.12 -56.07
CA SER A 552 43.09 17.81 -57.35
C SER A 552 44.10 17.08 -58.27
N THR A 553 44.55 15.89 -57.89
CA THR A 553 45.53 15.04 -58.56
C THR A 553 44.93 13.64 -58.73
N PRO A 554 44.65 13.16 -59.96
CA PRO A 554 44.06 11.84 -60.17
C PRO A 554 44.93 10.74 -59.54
N GLY A 555 44.39 10.04 -58.53
CA GLY A 555 45.03 8.87 -57.92
C GLY A 555 45.46 8.98 -56.45
N LEU A 556 45.34 10.15 -55.79
CA LEU A 556 45.59 10.27 -54.35
C LEU A 556 44.29 10.31 -53.53
N LEU A 557 44.22 9.49 -52.49
CA LEU A 557 43.15 9.51 -51.48
C LEU A 557 43.73 10.07 -50.17
N ASP A 558 43.19 11.18 -49.67
CA ASP A 558 43.58 11.73 -48.37
C ASP A 558 42.87 10.92 -47.25
N ILE A 559 43.62 10.38 -46.31
CA ILE A 559 43.12 9.56 -45.20
C ILE A 559 43.62 10.16 -43.88
N ALA A 560 42.73 10.45 -42.94
CA ALA A 560 43.08 10.88 -41.58
C ALA A 560 42.91 9.70 -40.62
N VAL A 561 43.94 9.41 -39.81
CA VAL A 561 43.89 8.36 -38.78
C VAL A 561 43.97 9.00 -37.39
N ILE A 562 43.01 8.71 -36.53
CA ILE A 562 42.89 9.25 -35.18
C ILE A 562 43.03 8.09 -34.18
N GLY A 563 43.97 8.19 -33.24
CA GLY A 563 44.00 7.35 -32.04
C GLY A 563 44.84 6.07 -32.09
N LEU A 564 45.93 6.00 -32.87
CA LEU A 564 46.88 4.88 -32.74
C LEU A 564 48.06 5.28 -31.84
N ASP A 565 48.04 4.83 -30.59
CA ASP A 565 49.25 4.65 -29.79
C ASP A 565 49.61 3.15 -29.90
N VAL A 566 50.64 2.84 -30.68
CA VAL A 566 50.95 1.47 -31.09
C VAL A 566 52.29 1.02 -30.53
N ASP A 567 52.25 -0.08 -29.77
CA ASP A 567 53.45 -0.80 -29.37
C ASP A 567 54.18 -1.44 -30.57
N ASP A 568 55.42 -1.89 -30.34
CA ASP A 568 56.30 -2.46 -31.38
C ASP A 568 55.69 -3.71 -32.06
N SER A 569 54.84 -4.45 -31.35
CA SER A 569 54.16 -5.64 -31.89
C SER A 569 53.07 -5.25 -32.90
N THR A 570 52.31 -4.20 -32.58
CA THR A 570 51.24 -3.66 -33.43
C THR A 570 51.82 -2.94 -34.65
N MET A 571 52.95 -2.25 -34.47
CA MET A 571 53.73 -1.68 -35.57
C MET A 571 54.25 -2.74 -36.54
N THR A 572 54.59 -3.93 -36.06
CA THR A 572 55.05 -5.04 -36.91
C THR A 572 53.90 -5.61 -37.74
N ALA A 573 52.71 -5.74 -37.18
CA ALA A 573 51.50 -6.16 -37.90
C ALA A 573 51.06 -5.12 -38.95
N LEU A 574 51.05 -3.83 -38.60
CA LEU A 574 50.75 -2.74 -39.54
C LEU A 574 51.77 -2.66 -40.69
N ARG A 575 53.06 -2.89 -40.40
CA ARG A 575 54.12 -2.95 -41.43
C ARG A 575 53.99 -4.16 -42.35
N ALA A 576 53.58 -5.33 -41.82
CA ALA A 576 53.32 -6.51 -42.63
C ALA A 576 52.16 -6.27 -43.62
N MET A 577 51.10 -5.58 -43.19
CA MET A 577 50.01 -5.16 -44.08
C MET A 577 50.47 -4.11 -45.11
N ALA A 578 51.29 -3.13 -44.70
CA ALA A 578 51.82 -2.09 -45.59
C ALA A 578 52.81 -2.64 -46.64
N SER A 579 53.45 -3.79 -46.43
CA SER A 579 54.35 -4.40 -47.42
C SER A 579 53.66 -4.85 -48.73
N SER A 580 52.33 -4.73 -48.80
CA SER A 580 51.52 -4.98 -50.00
C SER A 580 51.22 -3.72 -50.86
N GLY A 581 51.69 -2.51 -50.47
CA GLY A 581 51.53 -1.27 -51.24
C GLY A 581 52.22 -0.03 -50.65
N SER A 582 52.48 0.98 -51.48
CA SER A 582 53.32 2.16 -51.14
C SER A 582 52.69 3.12 -50.11
N ALA A 583 53.07 3.04 -48.82
CA ALA A 583 52.61 3.97 -47.77
C ALA A 583 53.76 4.80 -47.15
N SER A 584 53.43 5.99 -46.62
CA SER A 584 54.33 6.90 -45.89
C SER A 584 53.68 7.35 -44.55
N PHE A 585 54.46 7.86 -43.59
CA PHE A 585 54.00 8.05 -42.20
C PHE A 585 54.38 9.44 -41.64
N ALA A 586 53.52 10.07 -40.82
CA ALA A 586 53.79 11.32 -40.07
C ALA A 586 53.48 11.17 -38.56
N ASN A 587 53.79 12.15 -37.69
CA ASN A 587 53.56 12.03 -36.24
C ASN A 587 53.18 13.40 -35.61
N THR A 588 51.96 13.56 -35.06
CA THR A 588 51.51 14.78 -34.36
C THR A 588 50.24 14.58 -33.51
N THR A 589 50.16 15.24 -32.34
CA THR A 589 49.00 15.28 -31.42
C THR A 589 48.06 16.47 -31.65
N ASP A 590 48.48 17.45 -32.45
CA ASP A 590 47.72 18.69 -32.70
C ASP A 590 47.11 18.66 -34.09
N LEU A 591 45.77 18.67 -34.15
CA LEU A 591 44.95 18.69 -35.37
C LEU A 591 45.33 19.87 -36.29
N THR A 592 45.69 21.01 -35.72
CA THR A 592 46.09 22.22 -36.47
C THR A 592 47.47 22.03 -37.11
N GLN A 593 48.36 21.31 -36.43
CA GLN A 593 49.71 21.02 -36.91
C GLN A 593 49.68 19.91 -37.98
N LEU A 594 48.76 18.96 -37.85
CA LEU A 594 48.45 17.93 -38.84
C LEU A 594 48.05 18.56 -40.19
N GLU A 595 47.09 19.49 -40.16
CA GLU A 595 46.63 20.19 -41.37
C GLU A 595 47.75 20.96 -42.08
N LYS A 596 48.69 21.52 -41.31
CA LYS A 596 49.84 22.27 -41.86
C LYS A 596 50.88 21.34 -42.49
N GLN A 597 51.14 20.18 -41.89
CA GLN A 597 52.06 19.19 -42.41
C GLN A 597 51.51 18.48 -43.66
N MET A 598 50.21 18.14 -43.68
CA MET A 598 49.55 17.59 -44.87
C MET A 598 49.66 18.53 -46.08
N ARG A 599 49.43 19.85 -45.87
CA ARG A 599 49.61 20.87 -46.93
C ARG A 599 51.03 20.88 -47.51
N THR A 600 52.04 20.78 -46.65
CA THR A 600 53.45 20.82 -47.07
C THR A 600 53.86 19.59 -47.88
N ILE A 601 53.36 18.41 -47.51
CA ILE A 601 53.65 17.14 -48.20
C ILE A 601 52.99 17.11 -49.59
N VAL A 602 51.75 17.59 -49.70
CA VAL A 602 51.05 17.73 -50.99
C VAL A 602 51.77 18.69 -51.93
N GLU A 603 52.25 19.84 -51.43
CA GLU A 603 53.01 20.80 -52.22
C GLU A 603 54.36 20.25 -52.72
N THR A 604 55.03 19.42 -51.91
CA THR A 604 56.31 18.80 -52.28
C THR A 604 56.10 17.71 -53.34
N GLY A 605 55.04 16.90 -53.22
CA GLY A 605 54.65 15.90 -54.23
C GLY A 605 54.28 16.51 -55.59
N LYS A 606 53.61 17.67 -55.60
CA LYS A 606 53.34 18.42 -56.84
C LYS A 606 54.62 18.89 -57.53
N ARG A 607 55.61 19.42 -56.78
CA ARG A 607 56.90 19.87 -57.34
C ARG A 607 57.72 18.73 -57.97
N ASP A 608 57.66 17.53 -57.41
CA ASP A 608 58.37 16.36 -57.94
C ASP A 608 57.68 15.72 -59.16
N ALA A 609 56.37 15.91 -59.32
CA ALA A 609 55.64 15.54 -60.53
C ALA A 609 55.92 16.52 -61.68
N GLU A 610 56.01 17.82 -61.39
CA GLU A 610 56.38 18.86 -62.37
C GLU A 610 57.83 18.73 -62.86
N ARG A 611 58.77 18.37 -61.98
CA ARG A 611 60.18 18.07 -62.38
C ARG A 611 60.32 16.87 -63.31
N ARG A 612 59.41 15.90 -63.24
CA ARG A 612 59.42 14.71 -64.10
C ARG A 612 58.83 14.93 -65.49
N ASN A 613 58.08 16.03 -65.69
CA ASN A 613 57.42 16.37 -66.96
C ASN A 613 58.12 17.50 -67.75
N ALA A 614 59.32 17.93 -67.37
CA ALA A 614 60.09 18.92 -68.14
C ALA A 614 60.74 18.27 -69.39
N PRO A 615 60.69 18.89 -70.59
CA PRO A 615 61.25 18.30 -71.82
C PRO A 615 62.78 18.36 -71.88
N THR A 616 63.40 17.26 -72.30
CA THR A 616 64.85 17.10 -72.48
C THR A 616 65.37 17.84 -73.74
N PRO A 617 66.51 18.56 -73.70
CA PRO A 617 67.15 19.09 -74.91
C PRO A 617 67.83 17.99 -75.74
N ALA A 618 67.76 18.12 -77.07
CA ALA A 618 68.33 17.19 -78.03
C ALA A 618 69.87 17.30 -78.16
N GLY A 619 70.55 16.14 -78.19
CA GLY A 619 71.88 15.98 -78.79
C GLY A 619 73.03 15.58 -77.86
N ALA A 620 73.27 14.27 -77.70
CA ALA A 620 74.59 13.65 -77.51
C ALA A 620 74.49 12.11 -77.58
N GLU A 621 75.38 11.48 -78.36
CA GLU A 621 75.52 10.02 -78.54
C GLU A 621 76.19 9.29 -77.34
N PRO A 622 76.11 7.93 -77.26
CA PRO A 622 76.39 7.15 -76.05
C PRO A 622 77.75 6.42 -76.04
N PRO A 623 78.17 5.89 -74.88
CA PRO A 623 78.59 4.48 -74.82
C PRO A 623 78.09 3.81 -73.51
N GLY A 624 77.89 2.51 -73.37
CA GLY A 624 78.10 1.33 -74.19
C GLY A 624 77.78 0.10 -73.32
N THR A 625 77.12 -0.88 -73.94
CA THR A 625 77.16 -2.35 -73.67
C THR A 625 76.93 -2.89 -72.24
N GLY A 626 75.83 -3.64 -72.07
CA GLY A 626 75.67 -4.60 -70.97
C GLY A 626 74.26 -5.13 -70.69
N SER A 627 73.65 -5.86 -71.64
CA SER A 627 72.50 -6.76 -71.44
C SER A 627 72.92 -8.13 -72.01
N PRO A 628 72.39 -9.32 -71.58
CA PRO A 628 70.95 -9.61 -71.41
C PRO A 628 70.63 -10.59 -70.24
N TRP A 629 69.45 -10.65 -69.59
CA TRP A 629 68.12 -11.05 -70.04
C TRP A 629 67.18 -10.95 -68.82
N VAL A 630 66.04 -10.25 -68.87
CA VAL A 630 64.73 -10.74 -68.39
C VAL A 630 63.66 -10.01 -69.21
N ARG A 631 62.69 -10.81 -69.66
CA ARG A 631 61.63 -10.50 -70.63
C ARG A 631 60.73 -9.34 -70.22
N SER A 632 60.39 -8.54 -71.23
CA SER A 632 59.16 -7.75 -71.28
C SER A 632 57.92 -8.66 -71.28
N VAL A 633 56.94 -8.32 -70.46
CA VAL A 633 55.52 -8.43 -70.82
C VAL A 633 54.92 -7.07 -70.51
N GLY A 634 54.49 -6.36 -71.57
CA GLY A 634 53.67 -5.16 -71.46
C GLY A 634 52.38 -5.46 -70.69
N GLY A 635 51.83 -4.54 -69.90
CA GLY A 635 51.53 -3.19 -70.30
C GLY A 635 50.01 -3.12 -70.44
N GLY A 636 49.34 -2.55 -69.44
CA GLY A 636 47.91 -2.29 -69.50
C GLY A 636 47.11 -2.57 -68.23
N VAL A 637 47.51 -2.04 -67.07
CA VAL A 637 46.57 -1.61 -66.02
C VAL A 637 47.15 -0.33 -65.43
N ALA A 638 46.37 0.75 -65.44
CA ALA A 638 46.72 2.01 -64.80
C ALA A 638 47.06 1.73 -63.32
N GLY A 639 48.33 1.93 -62.95
CA GLY A 639 48.77 1.80 -61.56
C GLY A 639 48.16 2.92 -60.73
N LEU A 640 47.12 2.60 -59.97
CA LEU A 640 46.64 3.44 -58.88
C LEU A 640 47.72 3.42 -57.79
N ILE A 641 48.53 4.47 -57.70
CA ILE A 641 49.46 4.65 -56.57
C ILE A 641 48.64 5.17 -55.39
N ILE A 642 48.16 4.26 -54.54
CA ILE A 642 47.56 4.64 -53.25
C ILE A 642 48.70 5.06 -52.33
N LEU A 643 48.83 6.35 -52.05
CA LEU A 643 49.73 6.86 -51.01
C LEU A 643 48.95 6.88 -49.69
N LEU A 644 49.13 5.86 -48.85
CA LEU A 644 48.60 5.86 -47.48
C LEU A 644 49.49 6.77 -46.61
N ILE A 645 48.92 7.78 -45.95
CA ILE A 645 49.62 8.59 -44.95
C ILE A 645 49.10 8.19 -43.57
N LEU A 646 49.92 7.51 -42.77
CA LEU A 646 49.58 7.09 -41.41
C LEU A 646 50.23 8.03 -40.41
N VAL A 647 49.42 8.69 -39.56
CA VAL A 647 49.92 9.62 -38.54
C VAL A 647 49.90 8.98 -37.15
N PHE A 648 51.03 8.97 -36.46
CA PHE A 648 51.16 8.48 -35.08
C PHE A 648 51.17 9.61 -34.06
N VAL A 649 50.86 9.30 -32.82
CA VAL A 649 51.00 10.20 -31.67
C VAL A 649 51.85 9.47 -30.66
N TRP A 650 53.01 10.01 -30.30
CA TRP A 650 53.80 9.46 -29.18
C TRP A 650 53.63 10.34 -27.95
N ARG A 651 52.99 9.83 -26.89
CA ARG A 651 52.98 10.49 -25.57
C ARG A 651 53.86 9.68 -24.61
N ARG A 652 55.04 10.21 -24.34
CA ARG A 652 55.93 9.66 -23.30
C ARG A 652 55.30 9.95 -21.93
N SER A 653 54.68 8.96 -21.30
CA SER A 653 54.32 9.01 -19.89
C SER A 653 55.59 8.95 -19.03
N ARG A 654 55.64 9.79 -18.01
CA ARG A 654 56.36 9.48 -16.77
C ARG A 654 55.38 8.82 -15.83
#